data_AF-A0A954RCG9-F1
#
_entry.id   AF-A0A954RCG9-F1
#
_cell.length_a   1.000
_cell.length_b   1.000
_cell.length_c   1.000
_cell.angle_alpha   90.00
_cell.angle_beta   90.00
_cell.angle_gamma   90.00
#
_symmetry.space_group_name_H-M   'P 1'
#
loop_
_entity.id
_entity.type
_entity.pdbx_description
1 polymer ?
#
loop_
_entity_poly.entity_id
_entity_poly.type
_entity_poly.pdbx_seq_one_letter_code
_entity_poly.pdbx_strand_id
1 'polypeptide(L)'
;MPRKRPLGLLIVMPMLLVVPEARADITAADVNRAIDRGVEFLKTEQDKSRGGWSEYPNQPGGLTSLCTLALLSCGEPVNSPTIQRSLAYLRTLGKPSYVYATSLQTMVFCAAEPEKDRLLILRNVRWLESVQIKQGDRKGSWGYSNSTGNGDNSNTQFALLALHEAEQVGVDVNEQTWRLAEAYWKRTQREDGAWGYYPAQPATGSMTCAGIASLVITSGRLGESAASVSGDSIACCGATSDDDALARALHWLAQKFSVTTNPSPLSASGSALARGNLLYYLYALERVGRMTGRRFIGRHDWYREGANVLVQSQDSLTGRWTEVGHSDSSGTIGTSFALLFLSKGRRNVVISHLRHGESDDWQRHRDGVQQLTRHVERAWKRDLTWQTVDGRVATLEDLLQTPVLFISGGEAFELSAREKDNLRLYIENGGFIFAEANDGNGCDGQAFDRSFRALMAELFNSPLRKLPPDHSVWFAEQPIDPDALPSGLWLYGVEACCRTSVVYCPRSLSCFWELSRGSRDTPYSEHVNRQIEACVKIGVNVLAYATNRQLKDKLDRPRIAADDNAEPLPERGTLQIPKLAHGGGADDAPNSLANLTNVVRDQVRIRIEPTRRLLAPTDETIHEFPILFMHGRRDFQFTPEQRAALREYFERGGFLLADSICASPEFAEAMRRELRAIFPD
;
A
#
# COMPACT_ATOMS: atom_id res chain seq x y z
N MET A 1 6.79 70.75 -37.64
CA MET A 1 5.88 70.11 -38.62
C MET A 1 6.40 68.71 -38.96
N PRO A 2 5.53 67.69 -38.98
CA PRO A 2 5.91 66.33 -38.56
C PRO A 2 6.36 65.42 -39.72
N ARG A 3 7.32 64.54 -39.41
CA ARG A 3 7.68 63.36 -40.22
C ARG A 3 6.71 62.21 -39.88
N LYS A 4 6.00 61.71 -40.90
CA LYS A 4 5.16 60.51 -40.83
C LYS A 4 6.04 59.27 -40.56
N ARG A 5 5.71 58.48 -39.53
CA ARG A 5 6.18 57.10 -39.33
C ARG A 5 5.15 56.13 -39.95
N PRO A 6 5.57 55.01 -40.57
CA PRO A 6 4.63 54.04 -41.11
C PRO A 6 4.04 53.18 -39.98
N LEU A 7 2.74 52.89 -40.11
CA LEU A 7 1.95 52.05 -39.21
C LEU A 7 2.26 50.57 -39.54
N GLY A 8 2.96 49.87 -38.65
CA GLY A 8 3.16 48.43 -38.73
C GLY A 8 1.93 47.70 -38.19
N LEU A 9 1.21 47.01 -39.07
CA LEU A 9 0.06 46.17 -38.75
C LEU A 9 0.56 44.89 -38.05
N LEU A 10 0.38 44.78 -36.73
CA LEU A 10 0.68 43.55 -35.99
C LEU A 10 -0.46 42.54 -36.22
N ILE A 11 -0.22 41.55 -37.07
CA ILE A 11 -1.11 40.39 -37.23
C ILE A 11 -0.87 39.48 -36.01
N VAL A 12 -1.79 39.50 -35.05
CA VAL A 12 -1.82 38.54 -33.95
C VAL A 12 -2.42 37.24 -34.49
N MET A 13 -1.55 36.28 -34.80
CA MET A 13 -1.96 34.92 -35.15
C MET A 13 -2.38 34.20 -33.85
N PRO A 14 -3.61 33.67 -33.72
CA PRO A 14 -4.00 32.96 -32.52
C PRO A 14 -3.20 31.66 -32.44
N MET A 15 -2.34 31.55 -31.43
CA MET A 15 -1.75 30.28 -31.01
C MET A 15 -2.90 29.37 -30.58
N LEU A 16 -3.27 28.42 -31.44
CA LEU A 16 -3.98 27.22 -31.06
C LEU A 16 -3.11 26.48 -30.05
N LEU A 17 -3.41 26.65 -28.76
CA LEU A 17 -2.97 25.76 -27.70
C LEU A 17 -3.47 24.36 -28.05
N VAL A 18 -2.59 23.55 -28.64
CA VAL A 18 -2.78 22.11 -28.69
C VAL A 18 -2.70 21.65 -27.24
N VAL A 19 -3.87 21.52 -26.61
CA VAL A 19 -3.99 20.79 -25.35
C VAL A 19 -3.46 19.39 -25.65
N PRO A 20 -2.44 18.88 -24.94
CA PRO A 20 -2.00 17.51 -25.14
C PRO A 20 -3.22 16.63 -24.88
N GLU A 21 -3.57 15.75 -25.83
CA GLU A 21 -4.51 14.67 -25.54
C GLU A 21 -4.07 14.00 -24.24
N ALA A 22 -4.93 14.05 -23.23
CA ALA A 22 -4.72 13.34 -21.99
C ALA A 22 -4.57 11.86 -22.34
N ARG A 23 -3.33 11.36 -22.38
CA ARG A 23 -3.07 9.93 -22.52
C ARG A 23 -3.83 9.24 -21.39
N ALA A 24 -4.68 8.28 -21.73
CA ALA A 24 -5.39 7.48 -20.73
C ALA A 24 -4.36 6.88 -19.76
N ASP A 25 -4.53 7.14 -18.47
CA ASP A 25 -3.69 6.56 -17.43
C ASP A 25 -3.78 5.03 -17.46
N ILE A 26 -2.66 4.36 -17.15
CA ILE A 26 -2.62 2.91 -17.04
C ILE A 26 -3.61 2.40 -15.97
N THR A 27 -4.40 1.38 -16.33
CA THR A 27 -5.40 0.78 -15.44
C THR A 27 -4.94 -0.55 -14.85
N ALA A 28 -5.58 -0.99 -13.76
CA ALA A 28 -5.38 -2.34 -13.21
C ALA A 28 -5.67 -3.44 -14.23
N ALA A 29 -6.67 -3.24 -15.10
CA ALA A 29 -7.02 -4.18 -16.15
C ALA A 29 -5.91 -4.31 -17.21
N ASP A 30 -5.24 -3.21 -17.58
CA ASP A 30 -4.12 -3.25 -18.53
C ASP A 30 -2.95 -4.04 -17.97
N VAL A 31 -2.61 -3.81 -16.69
CA VAL A 31 -1.55 -4.55 -16.00
C VAL A 31 -1.89 -6.02 -15.88
N ASN A 32 -3.12 -6.37 -15.51
CA ASN A 32 -3.55 -7.76 -15.38
C ASN A 32 -3.42 -8.50 -16.72
N ARG A 33 -3.88 -7.90 -17.82
CA ARG A 33 -3.71 -8.49 -19.16
C ARG A 33 -2.24 -8.68 -19.52
N ALA A 34 -1.37 -7.73 -19.17
CA ALA A 34 0.07 -7.87 -19.42
C ALA A 34 0.67 -9.03 -18.60
N ILE A 35 0.30 -9.15 -17.33
CA ILE A 35 0.72 -10.26 -16.45
C ILE A 35 0.28 -11.61 -17.06
N ASP A 36 -0.99 -11.74 -17.43
CA ASP A 36 -1.54 -13.00 -17.96
C ASP A 36 -0.78 -13.47 -19.20
N ARG A 37 -0.47 -12.54 -20.11
CA ARG A 37 0.31 -12.82 -21.33
C ARG A 37 1.74 -13.25 -21.02
N GLY A 38 2.39 -12.62 -20.05
CA GLY A 38 3.74 -13.01 -19.62
C GLY A 38 3.78 -14.35 -18.89
N VAL A 39 2.77 -14.65 -18.08
CA VAL A 39 2.59 -15.95 -17.41
C VAL A 39 2.43 -17.06 -18.46
N GLU A 40 1.60 -16.84 -19.48
CA GLU A 40 1.38 -17.82 -20.54
C GLU A 40 2.65 -18.07 -21.37
N PHE A 41 3.42 -17.01 -21.65
CA PHE A 41 4.73 -17.14 -22.27
C PHE A 41 5.66 -18.06 -21.45
N LEU A 42 5.84 -17.79 -20.14
CA LEU A 42 6.71 -18.61 -19.30
C LEU A 42 6.24 -20.06 -19.24
N LYS A 43 4.92 -20.31 -19.13
CA LYS A 43 4.34 -21.66 -19.14
C LYS A 43 4.61 -22.41 -20.44
N THR A 44 4.58 -21.72 -21.57
CA THR A 44 4.85 -22.29 -22.90
C THR A 44 6.32 -22.67 -23.05
N GLU A 45 7.24 -21.87 -22.51
CA GLU A 45 8.68 -22.12 -22.57
C GLU A 45 9.17 -23.23 -21.61
N GLN A 46 8.32 -23.74 -20.72
CA GLN A 46 8.70 -24.85 -19.83
C GLN A 46 8.88 -26.14 -20.64
N ASP A 47 10.03 -26.80 -20.49
CA ASP A 47 10.19 -28.18 -20.94
C ASP A 47 9.33 -29.09 -20.04
N LYS A 48 8.20 -29.57 -20.57
CA LYS A 48 7.24 -30.37 -19.82
C LYS A 48 7.77 -31.75 -19.42
N SER A 49 8.80 -32.26 -20.11
CA SER A 49 9.39 -33.57 -19.82
C SER A 49 10.35 -33.50 -18.64
N ARG A 50 11.21 -32.47 -18.62
CA ARG A 50 12.18 -32.23 -17.55
C ARG A 50 11.60 -31.46 -16.37
N GLY A 51 10.61 -30.59 -16.63
CA GLY A 51 9.97 -29.70 -15.67
C GLY A 51 10.65 -28.35 -15.45
N GLY A 52 11.79 -28.11 -16.11
CA GLY A 52 12.55 -26.86 -16.01
C GLY A 52 12.60 -26.04 -17.29
N TRP A 53 13.25 -24.89 -17.23
CA TRP A 53 13.59 -24.02 -18.37
C TRP A 53 15.05 -24.23 -18.79
N SER A 54 15.44 -23.71 -19.95
CA SER A 54 16.77 -23.88 -20.52
C SER A 54 17.86 -23.22 -19.65
N GLU A 55 18.53 -24.03 -18.83
CA GLU A 55 19.49 -23.54 -17.84
C GLU A 55 20.79 -23.02 -18.46
N TYR A 56 21.43 -22.08 -17.75
CA TYR A 56 22.80 -21.69 -18.04
C TYR A 56 23.79 -22.69 -17.41
N PRO A 57 24.88 -23.09 -18.11
CA PRO A 57 25.79 -24.12 -17.63
C PRO A 57 26.36 -23.91 -16.22
N ASN A 58 26.50 -22.66 -15.77
CA ASN A 58 27.06 -22.29 -14.46
C ASN A 58 25.99 -21.82 -13.45
N GLN A 59 24.71 -22.10 -13.68
CA GLN A 59 23.61 -21.75 -12.76
C GLN A 59 22.54 -22.85 -12.78
N PRO A 60 22.86 -24.10 -12.38
CA PRO A 60 21.90 -25.21 -12.44
C PRO A 60 20.67 -24.90 -11.59
N GLY A 61 19.50 -24.87 -12.23
CA GLY A 61 18.22 -24.55 -11.59
C GLY A 61 17.97 -23.07 -11.37
N GLY A 62 18.90 -22.18 -11.74
CA GLY A 62 18.77 -20.75 -11.53
C GLY A 62 17.63 -20.16 -12.35
N LEU A 63 17.56 -20.49 -13.65
CA LEU A 63 16.49 -19.98 -14.50
C LEU A 63 15.14 -20.59 -14.12
N THR A 64 15.09 -21.91 -13.90
CA THR A 64 13.86 -22.56 -13.45
C THR A 64 13.34 -21.97 -12.14
N SER A 65 14.23 -21.66 -11.19
CA SER A 65 13.83 -21.04 -9.94
C SER A 65 13.30 -19.62 -10.15
N LEU A 66 13.94 -18.82 -11.01
CA LEU A 66 13.47 -17.47 -11.33
C LEU A 66 12.08 -17.47 -11.99
N CYS A 67 11.86 -18.33 -13.00
CA CYS A 67 10.56 -18.45 -13.65
C CYS A 67 9.49 -18.96 -12.69
N THR A 68 9.82 -19.96 -11.86
CA THR A 68 8.89 -20.49 -10.85
C THR A 68 8.50 -19.43 -9.83
N LEU A 69 9.47 -18.65 -9.34
CA LEU A 69 9.21 -17.56 -8.39
C LEU A 69 8.33 -16.47 -9.01
N ALA A 70 8.54 -16.13 -10.28
CA ALA A 70 7.70 -15.18 -11.00
C ALA A 70 6.26 -15.69 -11.14
N LEU A 71 6.07 -16.95 -11.56
CA LEU A 71 4.74 -17.58 -11.67
C LEU A 71 4.00 -17.61 -10.32
N LEU A 72 4.67 -18.02 -9.24
CA LEU A 72 4.10 -18.01 -7.89
C LEU A 72 3.69 -16.59 -7.47
N SER A 73 4.55 -15.59 -7.73
CA SER A 73 4.25 -14.18 -7.41
C SER A 73 3.07 -13.63 -8.21
N CYS A 74 2.82 -14.16 -9.42
CA CYS A 74 1.66 -13.82 -10.23
C CYS A 74 0.37 -14.52 -9.78
N GLY A 75 0.42 -15.40 -8.78
CA GLY A 75 -0.74 -16.12 -8.25
C GLY A 75 -0.97 -17.50 -8.88
N GLU A 76 0.00 -18.05 -9.60
CA GLU A 76 -0.09 -19.43 -10.08
C GLU A 76 -0.20 -20.39 -8.88
N PRO A 77 -1.23 -21.26 -8.81
CA PRO A 77 -1.40 -22.16 -7.68
C PRO A 77 -0.22 -23.11 -7.49
N VAL A 78 0.19 -23.33 -6.25
CA VAL A 78 1.29 -24.24 -5.90
C VAL A 78 1.04 -25.66 -6.44
N ASN A 79 -0.22 -26.11 -6.45
CA ASN A 79 -0.63 -27.42 -6.95
C ASN A 79 -0.82 -27.49 -8.48
N SER A 80 -0.53 -26.41 -9.22
CA SER A 80 -0.68 -26.44 -10.67
C SER A 80 0.35 -27.38 -11.31
N PRO A 81 0.03 -28.01 -12.47
CA PRO A 81 0.96 -28.91 -13.13
C PRO A 81 2.31 -28.25 -13.47
N THR A 82 2.31 -26.95 -13.79
CA THR A 82 3.53 -26.21 -14.12
C THR A 82 4.44 -26.06 -12.91
N ILE A 83 3.89 -25.65 -11.76
CA ILE A 83 4.65 -25.48 -10.52
C ILE A 83 5.11 -26.84 -9.98
N GLN A 84 4.25 -27.85 -9.99
CA GLN A 84 4.62 -29.18 -9.49
C GLN A 84 5.75 -29.81 -10.31
N ARG A 85 5.77 -29.64 -11.63
CA ARG A 85 6.89 -30.08 -12.48
C ARG A 85 8.19 -29.34 -12.14
N SER A 86 8.14 -28.03 -11.94
CA SER A 86 9.35 -27.26 -11.62
C SER A 86 9.89 -27.60 -10.23
N LEU A 87 9.02 -27.75 -9.23
CA LEU A 87 9.41 -28.20 -7.89
C LEU A 87 10.04 -29.60 -7.94
N ALA A 88 9.45 -30.53 -8.69
CA ALA A 88 10.01 -31.87 -8.88
C ALA A 88 11.43 -31.79 -9.46
N TYR A 89 11.63 -31.02 -10.54
CA TYR A 89 12.95 -30.78 -11.13
C TYR A 89 13.94 -30.17 -10.13
N LEU A 90 13.55 -29.09 -9.43
CA LEU A 90 14.43 -28.39 -8.49
C LEU A 90 14.87 -29.29 -7.33
N ARG A 91 14.02 -30.22 -6.87
CA ARG A 91 14.35 -31.20 -5.83
C ARG A 91 15.35 -32.26 -6.27
N THR A 92 15.48 -32.52 -7.58
CA THR A 92 16.51 -33.44 -8.10
C THR A 92 17.91 -32.81 -8.16
N LEU A 93 18.00 -31.49 -8.03
CA LEU A 93 19.28 -30.80 -8.08
C LEU A 93 20.12 -31.18 -6.86
N GLY A 94 21.38 -31.54 -7.12
CA GLY A 94 22.34 -32.00 -6.13
C GLY A 94 22.80 -30.91 -5.16
N LYS A 95 24.08 -30.95 -4.77
CA LYS A 95 24.62 -30.00 -3.78
C LYS A 95 24.61 -28.56 -4.34
N PRO A 96 24.25 -27.56 -3.50
CA PRO A 96 24.39 -26.15 -3.85
C PRO A 96 25.80 -25.81 -4.34
N SER A 97 25.90 -25.04 -5.41
CA SER A 97 27.18 -24.72 -6.06
C SER A 97 27.34 -23.24 -6.42
N TYR A 98 26.23 -22.55 -6.71
CA TYR A 98 26.24 -21.14 -7.12
C TYR A 98 25.25 -20.31 -6.30
N VAL A 99 25.65 -19.09 -5.95
CA VAL A 99 24.88 -18.24 -5.03
C VAL A 99 23.54 -17.83 -5.64
N TYR A 100 23.49 -17.38 -6.89
CA TYR A 100 22.22 -17.05 -7.56
C TYR A 100 21.24 -18.22 -7.58
N ALA A 101 21.66 -19.36 -8.15
CA ALA A 101 20.79 -20.52 -8.27
C ALA A 101 20.30 -21.03 -6.91
N THR A 102 21.18 -21.11 -5.93
CA THR A 102 20.82 -21.56 -4.57
C THR A 102 19.88 -20.57 -3.90
N SER A 103 20.11 -19.27 -4.07
CA SER A 103 19.27 -18.23 -3.48
C SER A 103 17.86 -18.26 -4.07
N LEU A 104 17.74 -18.29 -5.40
CA LEU A 104 16.45 -18.37 -6.09
C LEU A 104 15.70 -19.66 -5.74
N GLN A 105 16.38 -20.81 -5.72
CA GLN A 105 15.77 -22.07 -5.33
C GLN A 105 15.22 -22.02 -3.90
N THR A 106 15.98 -21.42 -2.97
CA THR A 106 15.54 -21.24 -1.58
C THR A 106 14.27 -20.41 -1.51
N MET A 107 14.22 -19.28 -2.22
CA MET A 107 13.02 -18.43 -2.26
C MET A 107 11.81 -19.16 -2.85
N VAL A 108 12.00 -20.03 -3.86
CA VAL A 108 10.91 -20.86 -4.42
C VAL A 108 10.39 -21.85 -3.38
N PHE A 109 11.26 -22.57 -2.67
CA PHE A 109 10.84 -23.52 -1.64
C PHE A 109 10.11 -22.83 -0.49
N CYS A 110 10.58 -21.65 -0.06
CA CYS A 110 9.88 -20.85 0.95
C CYS A 110 8.49 -20.41 0.48
N ALA A 111 8.35 -19.99 -0.79
CA ALA A 111 7.09 -19.50 -1.34
C ALA A 111 6.08 -20.62 -1.69
N ALA A 112 6.55 -21.84 -1.96
CA ALA A 112 5.70 -22.93 -2.44
C ALA A 112 5.30 -23.94 -1.37
N GLU A 113 6.25 -24.74 -0.88
CA GLU A 113 5.99 -25.85 0.05
C GLU A 113 7.02 -25.86 1.21
N PRO A 114 7.09 -24.80 2.05
CA PRO A 114 8.16 -24.61 3.03
C PRO A 114 8.31 -25.76 4.04
N GLU A 115 7.19 -26.32 4.50
CA GLU A 115 7.21 -27.44 5.44
C GLU A 115 7.78 -28.73 4.81
N LYS A 116 7.41 -28.99 3.55
CA LYS A 116 7.86 -30.17 2.80
C LYS A 116 9.33 -30.06 2.41
N ASP A 117 9.77 -28.86 2.04
CA ASP A 117 11.13 -28.58 1.59
C ASP A 117 12.04 -28.06 2.70
N ARG A 118 11.62 -28.13 3.97
CA ARG A 118 12.33 -27.54 5.11
C ARG A 118 13.80 -27.95 5.19
N LEU A 119 14.12 -29.23 4.91
CA LEU A 119 15.49 -29.74 4.91
C LEU A 119 16.33 -29.19 3.74
N LEU A 120 15.71 -28.94 2.58
CA LEU A 120 16.37 -28.34 1.43
C LEU A 120 16.64 -26.84 1.66
N ILE A 121 15.67 -26.14 2.27
CA ILE A 121 15.83 -24.73 2.68
C ILE A 121 16.99 -24.63 3.68
N LEU A 122 16.99 -25.46 4.75
CA LEU A 122 18.06 -25.47 5.74
C LEU A 122 19.42 -25.80 5.12
N ARG A 123 19.49 -26.80 4.23
CA ARG A 123 20.72 -27.12 3.48
C ARG A 123 21.26 -25.91 2.72
N ASN A 124 20.38 -25.21 2.00
CA ASN A 124 20.75 -24.05 1.21
C ASN A 124 21.22 -22.88 2.09
N VAL A 125 20.52 -22.61 3.20
CA VAL A 125 20.91 -21.62 4.21
C VAL A 125 22.32 -21.91 4.74
N ARG A 126 22.57 -23.13 5.21
CA ARG A 126 23.90 -23.51 5.74
C ARG A 126 25.01 -23.38 4.70
N TRP A 127 24.71 -23.71 3.44
CA TRP A 127 25.67 -23.50 2.37
C TRP A 127 25.95 -22.01 2.15
N LEU A 128 24.91 -21.17 2.03
CA LEU A 128 25.07 -19.71 1.87
C LEU A 128 25.90 -19.10 3.01
N GLU A 129 25.67 -19.50 4.26
CA GLU A 129 26.46 -19.05 5.41
C GLU A 129 27.93 -19.45 5.31
N SER A 130 28.20 -20.67 4.83
CA SER A 130 29.55 -21.22 4.70
C SER A 130 30.38 -20.53 3.62
N VAL A 131 29.74 -20.06 2.53
CA VAL A 131 30.42 -19.40 1.41
C VAL A 131 30.41 -17.86 1.53
N GLN A 132 29.86 -17.30 2.60
CA GLN A 132 29.98 -15.86 2.87
C GLN A 132 31.45 -15.52 3.13
N ILE A 133 31.97 -14.49 2.47
CA ILE A 133 33.36 -14.06 2.63
C ILE A 133 33.55 -13.51 4.05
N LYS A 134 34.45 -14.12 4.84
CA LYS A 134 34.68 -13.74 6.26
C LYS A 134 35.89 -12.83 6.49
N GLN A 135 36.71 -12.60 5.46
CA GLN A 135 37.98 -11.88 5.56
C GLN A 135 38.21 -10.92 4.38
N GLY A 136 39.18 -10.01 4.53
CA GLY A 136 39.55 -9.02 3.51
C GLY A 136 38.51 -7.91 3.30
N ASP A 137 38.73 -7.08 2.29
CA ASP A 137 37.92 -5.88 2.02
C ASP A 137 36.46 -6.21 1.68
N ARG A 138 36.25 -7.41 1.15
CA ARG A 138 34.96 -7.97 0.72
C ARG A 138 34.27 -8.78 1.81
N LYS A 139 34.81 -8.78 3.04
CA LYS A 139 34.19 -9.40 4.22
C LYS A 139 32.74 -8.96 4.37
N GLY A 140 31.85 -9.96 4.43
CA GLY A 140 30.39 -9.84 4.55
C GLY A 140 29.61 -10.02 3.25
N SER A 141 30.30 -10.05 2.11
CA SER A 141 29.69 -10.25 0.79
C SER A 141 29.72 -11.72 0.32
N TRP A 142 29.10 -11.98 -0.83
CA TRP A 142 29.10 -13.26 -1.52
C TRP A 142 29.66 -13.12 -2.94
N GLY A 143 30.44 -14.12 -3.38
CA GLY A 143 30.85 -14.32 -4.76
C GLY A 143 29.85 -15.21 -5.53
N TYR A 144 30.26 -15.68 -6.71
CA TYR A 144 29.41 -16.54 -7.54
C TYR A 144 29.34 -17.98 -7.03
N SER A 145 30.44 -18.49 -6.48
CA SER A 145 30.57 -19.84 -5.90
C SER A 145 31.61 -19.83 -4.78
N ASN A 146 31.88 -21.00 -4.19
CA ASN A 146 32.94 -21.15 -3.18
C ASN A 146 34.37 -20.89 -3.71
N SER A 147 34.55 -20.88 -5.04
CA SER A 147 35.87 -20.77 -5.69
C SER A 147 35.92 -19.73 -6.81
N THR A 148 34.85 -18.98 -7.04
CA THR A 148 34.72 -18.06 -8.17
C THR A 148 34.08 -16.74 -7.75
N GLY A 149 34.76 -15.64 -8.07
CA GLY A 149 34.34 -14.28 -7.75
C GLY A 149 34.87 -13.80 -6.39
N ASN A 150 35.29 -12.53 -6.34
CA ASN A 150 35.90 -11.92 -5.15
C ASN A 150 34.87 -11.23 -4.24
N GLY A 151 33.58 -11.53 -4.39
CA GLY A 151 32.49 -10.81 -3.71
C GLY A 151 31.96 -9.63 -4.51
N ASP A 152 30.65 -9.61 -4.76
CA ASP A 152 29.96 -8.51 -5.46
C ASP A 152 28.59 -8.19 -4.85
N ASN A 153 28.06 -7.01 -5.18
CA ASN A 153 26.81 -6.51 -4.60
C ASN A 153 25.56 -7.26 -5.11
N SER A 154 25.67 -7.95 -6.24
CA SER A 154 24.56 -8.65 -6.86
C SER A 154 24.35 -10.05 -6.24
N ASN A 155 25.39 -10.86 -6.12
CA ASN A 155 25.32 -12.12 -5.37
C ASN A 155 24.99 -11.88 -3.89
N THR A 156 25.54 -10.81 -3.30
CA THR A 156 25.28 -10.45 -1.90
C THR A 156 23.80 -10.18 -1.63
N GLN A 157 23.12 -9.40 -2.47
CA GLN A 157 21.68 -9.17 -2.27
C GLN A 157 20.86 -10.46 -2.44
N PHE A 158 21.19 -11.33 -3.40
CA PHE A 158 20.41 -12.56 -3.61
C PHE A 158 20.56 -13.52 -2.43
N ALA A 159 21.78 -13.65 -1.89
CA ALA A 159 22.00 -14.40 -0.66
C ALA A 159 21.15 -13.84 0.48
N LEU A 160 21.15 -12.52 0.69
CA LEU A 160 20.34 -11.89 1.75
C LEU A 160 18.84 -12.06 1.54
N LEU A 161 18.34 -11.99 0.30
CA LEU A 161 16.93 -12.25 -0.01
C LEU A 161 16.55 -13.68 0.35
N ALA A 162 17.36 -14.67 -0.04
CA ALA A 162 17.10 -16.07 0.27
C ALA A 162 17.14 -16.36 1.78
N LEU A 163 18.13 -15.82 2.49
CA LEU A 163 18.22 -15.93 3.94
C LEU A 163 17.02 -15.26 4.63
N HIS A 164 16.56 -14.13 4.09
CA HIS A 164 15.39 -13.41 4.63
C HIS A 164 14.14 -14.26 4.49
N GLU A 165 13.84 -14.79 3.31
CA GLU A 165 12.69 -15.66 3.05
C GLU A 165 12.75 -16.96 3.86
N ALA A 166 13.94 -17.55 4.05
CA ALA A 166 14.12 -18.75 4.88
C ALA A 166 13.75 -18.50 6.36
N GLU A 167 14.15 -17.35 6.90
CA GLU A 167 13.80 -16.99 8.28
C GLU A 167 12.30 -16.70 8.43
N GLN A 168 11.63 -16.16 7.41
CA GLN A 168 10.17 -15.95 7.44
C GLN A 168 9.38 -17.25 7.58
N VAL A 169 9.93 -18.37 7.13
CA VAL A 169 9.33 -19.71 7.24
C VAL A 169 9.94 -20.54 8.37
N GLY A 170 10.61 -19.90 9.34
CA GLY A 170 11.08 -20.56 10.56
C GLY A 170 12.37 -21.38 10.40
N VAL A 171 13.22 -21.04 9.43
CA VAL A 171 14.58 -21.60 9.31
C VAL A 171 15.60 -20.61 9.84
N ASP A 172 16.31 -21.00 10.89
CA ASP A 172 17.27 -20.12 11.58
C ASP A 172 18.51 -19.81 10.73
N VAL A 173 18.80 -18.51 10.64
CA VAL A 173 20.02 -17.96 10.03
C VAL A 173 20.90 -17.37 11.13
N ASN A 174 22.19 -17.71 11.12
CA ASN A 174 23.18 -17.26 12.08
C ASN A 174 23.27 -15.73 12.11
N GLU A 175 23.16 -15.14 13.30
CA GLU A 175 23.22 -13.69 13.50
C GLU A 175 24.48 -13.06 12.92
N GLN A 176 25.62 -13.73 13.05
CA GLN A 176 26.90 -13.25 12.53
C GLN A 176 26.87 -13.06 11.02
N THR A 177 26.09 -13.85 10.28
CA THR A 177 25.90 -13.70 8.84
C THR A 177 25.28 -12.35 8.50
N TRP A 178 24.25 -11.96 9.26
CA TRP A 178 23.60 -10.66 9.13
C TRP A 178 24.56 -9.52 9.49
N ARG A 179 25.25 -9.61 10.65
CA ARG A 179 26.17 -8.56 11.12
C ARG A 179 27.28 -8.28 10.13
N LEU A 180 27.85 -9.34 9.55
CA LEU A 180 28.89 -9.22 8.53
C LEU A 180 28.36 -8.54 7.26
N ALA A 181 27.16 -8.91 6.81
CA ALA A 181 26.56 -8.34 5.62
C ALA A 181 26.19 -6.86 5.79
N GLU A 182 25.59 -6.48 6.93
CA GLU A 182 25.29 -5.09 7.23
C GLU A 182 26.57 -4.24 7.25
N ALA A 183 27.60 -4.71 7.95
CA ALA A 183 28.89 -4.04 8.01
C ALA A 183 29.53 -3.90 6.63
N TYR A 184 29.33 -4.87 5.73
CA TYR A 184 29.78 -4.78 4.34
C TYR A 184 29.06 -3.65 3.59
N TRP A 185 27.73 -3.60 3.61
CA TRP A 185 26.97 -2.59 2.89
C TRP A 185 27.24 -1.18 3.42
N LYS A 186 27.30 -0.99 4.75
CA LYS A 186 27.64 0.29 5.38
C LYS A 186 29.06 0.74 5.02
N ARG A 187 30.05 -0.16 5.12
CA ARG A 187 31.46 0.16 4.81
C ARG A 187 31.70 0.47 3.34
N THR A 188 30.98 -0.16 2.43
CA THR A 188 31.21 -0.04 0.98
C THR A 188 30.30 0.98 0.32
N GLN A 189 29.42 1.64 1.08
CA GLN A 189 28.64 2.76 0.60
C GLN A 189 29.58 3.90 0.21
N ARG A 190 29.33 4.48 -0.96
CA ARG A 190 30.05 5.65 -1.45
C ARG A 190 29.61 6.90 -0.69
N GLU A 191 30.40 7.97 -0.79
CA GLU A 191 30.08 9.28 -0.19
C GLU A 191 28.73 9.84 -0.66
N ASP A 192 28.34 9.56 -1.90
CA ASP A 192 27.04 9.96 -2.46
C ASP A 192 25.85 9.09 -2.00
N GLY A 193 26.09 8.13 -1.10
CA GLY A 193 25.06 7.25 -0.54
C GLY A 193 24.73 6.01 -1.40
N ALA A 194 25.40 5.83 -2.53
CA ALA A 194 25.07 4.82 -3.52
C ALA A 194 26.09 3.68 -3.61
N TRP A 195 25.78 2.65 -4.42
CA TRP A 195 26.65 1.51 -4.65
C TRP A 195 26.82 1.20 -6.15
N GLY A 196 28.03 0.78 -6.53
CA GLY A 196 28.33 0.16 -7.82
C GLY A 196 28.22 -1.36 -7.78
N TYR A 197 28.57 -2.05 -8.86
CA TYR A 197 28.55 -3.53 -8.89
C TYR A 197 29.60 -4.13 -7.94
N TYR A 198 30.81 -3.56 -7.98
CA TYR A 198 31.84 -3.77 -6.98
C TYR A 198 32.05 -2.50 -6.14
N PRO A 199 32.51 -2.60 -4.88
CA PRO A 199 32.95 -1.44 -4.13
C PRO A 199 33.97 -0.59 -4.90
N ALA A 200 33.88 0.73 -4.71
CA ALA A 200 34.59 1.78 -5.43
C ALA A 200 34.27 1.94 -6.94
N GLN A 201 33.45 1.07 -7.54
CA GLN A 201 32.94 1.33 -8.90
C GLN A 201 31.87 2.43 -8.91
N PRO A 202 31.55 2.98 -10.09
CA PRO A 202 30.51 3.99 -10.20
C PRO A 202 29.13 3.44 -9.80
N ALA A 203 28.33 4.30 -9.20
CA ALA A 203 27.00 3.97 -8.72
C ALA A 203 26.07 3.52 -9.85
N THR A 204 25.19 2.55 -9.55
CA THR A 204 24.11 2.14 -10.45
C THR A 204 22.78 2.04 -9.71
N GLY A 205 21.66 2.31 -10.37
CA GLY A 205 20.34 2.18 -9.73
C GLY A 205 20.06 0.77 -9.23
N SER A 206 20.41 -0.26 -10.02
CA SER A 206 20.25 -1.67 -9.63
C SER A 206 21.00 -2.01 -8.33
N MET A 207 22.25 -1.57 -8.18
CA MET A 207 23.06 -1.88 -7.00
C MET A 207 22.73 -0.97 -5.82
N THR A 208 22.27 0.26 -6.07
CA THR A 208 21.74 1.11 -5.00
C THR A 208 20.44 0.54 -4.43
N CYS A 209 19.54 0.04 -5.27
CA CYS A 209 18.35 -0.67 -4.81
C CYS A 209 18.70 -1.94 -4.03
N ALA A 210 19.73 -2.67 -4.47
CA ALA A 210 20.28 -3.82 -3.77
C ALA A 210 20.77 -3.47 -2.36
N GLY A 211 21.53 -2.37 -2.23
CA GLY A 211 22.03 -1.87 -0.96
C GLY A 211 20.90 -1.44 -0.03
N ILE A 212 19.91 -0.70 -0.54
CA ILE A 212 18.71 -0.29 0.22
C ILE A 212 17.97 -1.52 0.75
N ALA A 213 17.62 -2.47 -0.12
CA ALA A 213 16.90 -3.69 0.29
C ALA A 213 17.72 -4.49 1.30
N SER A 214 19.03 -4.61 1.10
CA SER A 214 19.93 -5.32 2.01
C SER A 214 19.99 -4.65 3.37
N LEU A 215 20.13 -3.32 3.43
CA LEU A 215 20.14 -2.57 4.69
C LEU A 215 18.80 -2.70 5.41
N VAL A 216 17.67 -2.60 4.71
CA VAL A 216 16.34 -2.81 5.32
C VAL A 216 16.20 -4.22 5.90
N ILE A 217 16.68 -5.24 5.19
CA ILE A 217 16.69 -6.62 5.71
C ILE A 217 17.56 -6.70 6.95
N THR A 218 18.81 -6.23 6.89
CA THR A 218 19.74 -6.42 7.99
C THR A 218 19.40 -5.55 9.19
N SER A 219 18.94 -4.31 9.01
CA SER A 219 18.54 -3.42 10.10
C SER A 219 17.27 -3.91 10.78
N GLY A 220 16.29 -4.46 10.05
CA GLY A 220 15.14 -5.12 10.66
C GLY A 220 15.52 -6.37 11.48
N ARG A 221 16.73 -6.92 11.29
CA ARG A 221 17.26 -8.07 12.06
C ARG A 221 18.21 -7.69 13.18
N LEU A 222 19.01 -6.64 13.01
CA LEU A 222 20.12 -6.27 13.89
C LEU A 222 19.92 -4.95 14.60
N GLY A 223 19.01 -4.12 14.08
CA GLY A 223 18.75 -2.80 14.60
C GLY A 223 18.27 -2.88 16.05
N GLU A 224 18.87 -2.01 16.87
CA GLU A 224 18.32 -1.64 18.16
C GLU A 224 16.94 -1.02 17.91
N SER A 225 15.92 -1.83 18.17
CA SER A 225 14.53 -1.40 18.14
C SER A 225 14.27 -0.57 19.40
N ALA A 226 13.40 0.45 19.28
CA ALA A 226 12.95 1.19 20.45
C ALA A 226 12.27 0.23 21.46
N ALA A 227 11.69 -0.86 20.96
CA ALA A 227 11.07 -1.90 21.75
C ALA A 227 12.05 -3.04 22.13
N SER A 228 12.11 -3.36 23.42
CA SER A 228 12.91 -4.45 23.97
C SER A 228 12.19 -5.16 25.12
N VAL A 229 12.63 -6.39 25.40
CA VAL A 229 12.11 -7.23 26.48
C VAL A 229 13.26 -7.65 27.38
N SER A 230 13.10 -7.46 28.68
CA SER A 230 14.04 -7.91 29.71
C SER A 230 13.28 -8.65 30.80
N GLY A 231 13.40 -9.99 30.82
CA GLY A 231 12.56 -10.86 31.63
C GLY A 231 11.08 -10.71 31.25
N ASP A 232 10.24 -10.33 32.22
CA ASP A 232 8.81 -10.05 32.01
C ASP A 232 8.51 -8.57 31.71
N SER A 233 9.53 -7.70 31.71
CA SER A 233 9.38 -6.27 31.50
C SER A 233 9.54 -5.91 30.02
N ILE A 234 8.60 -5.12 29.51
CA ILE A 234 8.62 -4.56 28.16
C ILE A 234 8.98 -3.08 28.24
N ALA A 235 9.97 -2.66 27.47
CA ALA A 235 10.36 -1.26 27.29
C ALA A 235 10.14 -0.86 25.82
N CYS A 236 9.32 0.15 25.56
CA CYS A 236 8.92 0.59 24.21
C CYS A 236 9.70 1.81 23.71
N CYS A 237 10.31 2.59 24.60
CA CYS A 237 10.99 3.85 24.26
C CYS A 237 12.49 3.79 24.56
N GLY A 238 13.18 2.77 24.05
CA GLY A 238 14.64 2.68 24.05
C GLY A 238 15.31 3.64 23.07
N ALA A 239 16.65 3.73 23.15
CA ALA A 239 17.44 4.48 22.18
C ALA A 239 17.40 3.79 20.82
N THR A 240 17.24 4.56 19.75
CA THR A 240 17.35 4.09 18.37
C THR A 240 18.60 4.68 17.73
N SER A 241 19.39 3.86 17.03
CA SER A 241 20.46 4.39 16.16
C SER A 241 19.86 4.84 14.83
N ASP A 242 20.13 6.08 14.41
CA ASP A 242 19.77 6.51 13.06
C ASP A 242 20.68 5.84 12.03
N ASP A 243 20.08 5.11 11.08
CA ASP A 243 20.80 4.54 9.94
C ASP A 243 20.91 5.59 8.82
N ASP A 244 21.85 6.51 9.01
CA ASP A 244 22.21 7.54 8.03
C ASP A 244 22.54 6.94 6.64
N ALA A 245 23.04 5.69 6.58
CA ALA A 245 23.33 5.04 5.30
C ALA A 245 22.06 4.78 4.47
N LEU A 246 20.99 4.28 5.09
CA LEU A 246 19.73 4.04 4.38
C LEU A 246 19.10 5.34 3.88
N ALA A 247 19.12 6.39 4.70
CA ALA A 247 18.58 7.71 4.35
C ALA A 247 19.32 8.32 3.13
N ARG A 248 20.66 8.31 3.13
CA ARG A 248 21.47 8.78 1.99
C ARG A 248 21.19 8.01 0.71
N ALA A 249 21.04 6.69 0.81
CA ALA A 249 20.75 5.85 -0.35
C ALA A 249 19.38 6.14 -0.98
N LEU A 250 18.35 6.30 -0.14
CA LEU A 250 17.02 6.70 -0.58
C LEU A 250 17.03 8.09 -1.22
N HIS A 251 17.80 9.03 -0.66
CA HIS A 251 17.98 10.35 -1.24
C HIS A 251 18.63 10.29 -2.63
N TRP A 252 19.71 9.53 -2.78
CA TRP A 252 20.36 9.34 -4.09
C TRP A 252 19.40 8.73 -5.11
N LEU A 253 18.64 7.70 -4.72
CA LEU A 253 17.69 7.04 -5.61
C LEU A 253 16.56 7.99 -6.02
N ALA A 254 16.07 8.83 -5.11
CA ALA A 254 15.08 9.87 -5.41
C ALA A 254 15.60 10.90 -6.42
N GLN A 255 16.88 11.29 -6.34
CA GLN A 255 17.49 12.24 -7.28
C GLN A 255 17.79 11.63 -8.65
N LYS A 256 18.15 10.35 -8.70
CA LYS A 256 18.56 9.63 -9.92
C LYS A 256 17.45 8.75 -10.50
N PHE A 257 16.23 8.87 -9.98
CA PHE A 257 15.11 8.00 -10.31
C PHE A 257 14.87 7.89 -11.82
N SER A 258 14.60 6.68 -12.30
CA SER A 258 14.21 6.40 -13.67
C SER A 258 13.39 5.11 -13.72
N VAL A 259 12.51 4.99 -14.71
CA VAL A 259 11.85 3.71 -15.07
C VAL A 259 12.16 3.28 -16.50
N THR A 260 12.96 4.05 -17.23
CA THR A 260 13.28 3.81 -18.65
C THR A 260 14.76 3.47 -18.87
N THR A 261 15.59 3.68 -17.86
CA THR A 261 17.03 3.38 -17.85
C THR A 261 17.45 2.89 -16.48
N ASN A 262 18.54 2.11 -16.39
CA ASN A 262 19.20 1.83 -15.12
C ASN A 262 20.16 3.00 -14.81
N PRO A 263 19.88 3.85 -13.81
CA PRO A 263 20.69 5.03 -13.52
C PRO A 263 22.16 4.67 -13.36
N SER A 264 23.05 5.27 -14.13
CA SER A 264 24.51 5.06 -14.06
C SER A 264 25.25 6.19 -14.78
N PRO A 265 26.57 6.36 -14.62
CA PRO A 265 27.31 7.35 -15.43
C PRO A 265 27.19 7.10 -16.94
N LEU A 266 27.03 5.84 -17.35
CA LEU A 266 26.82 5.47 -18.75
C LEU A 266 25.41 5.81 -19.24
N SER A 267 24.43 5.98 -18.35
CA SER A 267 23.06 6.32 -18.75
C SER A 267 22.92 7.76 -19.26
N ALA A 268 23.87 8.63 -18.94
CA ALA A 268 23.95 9.98 -19.48
C ALA A 268 24.28 10.02 -20.99
N SER A 269 24.73 8.91 -21.58
CA SER A 269 25.16 8.84 -22.98
C SER A 269 24.03 8.51 -23.97
N GLY A 270 22.81 8.21 -23.49
CA GLY A 270 21.65 7.85 -24.33
C GLY A 270 21.82 6.58 -25.20
N SER A 271 22.89 5.81 -25.00
CA SER A 271 23.23 4.66 -25.85
C SER A 271 22.34 3.43 -25.58
N ALA A 272 22.27 2.47 -26.51
CA ALA A 272 21.59 1.20 -26.26
C ALA A 272 22.16 0.44 -25.03
N LEU A 273 23.44 0.67 -24.71
CA LEU A 273 24.11 0.14 -23.50
C LEU A 273 23.56 0.76 -22.20
N ALA A 274 23.05 2.00 -22.25
CA ALA A 274 22.38 2.66 -21.11
C ALA A 274 21.04 2.02 -20.72
N ARG A 275 20.44 1.25 -21.63
CA ARG A 275 19.23 0.45 -21.39
C ARG A 275 19.54 -0.97 -20.87
N GLY A 276 20.83 -1.30 -20.69
CA GLY A 276 21.25 -2.57 -20.13
C GLY A 276 20.79 -2.76 -18.68
N ASN A 277 20.28 -3.95 -18.35
CA ASN A 277 19.78 -4.33 -17.02
C ASN A 277 18.58 -3.49 -16.53
N LEU A 278 17.77 -2.94 -17.43
CA LEU A 278 16.57 -2.19 -17.03
C LEU A 278 15.58 -3.06 -16.27
N LEU A 279 15.25 -4.26 -16.78
CA LEU A 279 14.26 -5.14 -16.15
C LEU A 279 14.77 -5.64 -14.80
N TYR A 280 16.06 -5.98 -14.72
CA TYR A 280 16.71 -6.28 -13.44
C TYR A 280 16.65 -5.10 -12.45
N TYR A 281 16.92 -3.88 -12.91
CA TYR A 281 16.81 -2.68 -12.08
C TYR A 281 15.37 -2.43 -11.62
N LEU A 282 14.37 -2.55 -12.50
CA LEU A 282 12.97 -2.41 -12.12
C LEU A 282 12.60 -3.44 -11.06
N TYR A 283 12.97 -4.71 -11.23
CA TYR A 283 12.80 -5.73 -10.19
C TYR A 283 13.44 -5.30 -8.86
N ALA A 284 14.63 -4.68 -8.87
CA ALA A 284 15.25 -4.13 -7.67
C ALA A 284 14.49 -2.92 -7.09
N LEU A 285 13.96 -2.04 -7.94
CA LEU A 285 13.17 -0.87 -7.57
C LEU A 285 11.86 -1.27 -6.86
N GLU A 286 11.19 -2.32 -7.34
CA GLU A 286 10.00 -2.89 -6.67
C GLU A 286 10.31 -3.25 -5.22
N ARG A 287 11.44 -3.93 -4.97
CA ARG A 287 11.84 -4.30 -3.62
C ARG A 287 12.04 -3.08 -2.74
N VAL A 288 12.68 -2.03 -3.25
CA VAL A 288 12.83 -0.78 -2.48
C VAL A 288 11.47 -0.21 -2.11
N GLY A 289 10.57 -0.05 -3.09
CA GLY A 289 9.24 0.49 -2.84
C GLY A 289 8.43 -0.33 -1.83
N ARG A 290 8.39 -1.65 -1.99
CA ARG A 290 7.64 -2.56 -1.12
C ARG A 290 8.25 -2.68 0.27
N MET A 291 9.57 -2.81 0.38
CA MET A 291 10.23 -3.04 1.68
C MET A 291 10.33 -1.78 2.53
N THR A 292 10.40 -0.61 1.91
CA THR A 292 10.40 0.68 2.64
C THR A 292 9.02 1.27 2.86
N GLY A 293 7.96 0.64 2.34
CA GLY A 293 6.59 1.19 2.40
C GLY A 293 6.44 2.52 1.65
N ARG A 294 7.32 2.85 0.70
CA ARG A 294 7.26 4.13 0.00
C ARG A 294 6.47 4.00 -1.28
N ARG A 295 5.36 4.75 -1.38
CA ARG A 295 4.65 4.93 -2.65
C ARG A 295 5.47 5.78 -3.63
N PHE A 296 6.07 6.85 -3.12
CA PHE A 296 6.85 7.78 -3.92
C PHE A 296 8.35 7.62 -3.65
N ILE A 297 9.14 7.60 -4.72
CA ILE A 297 10.60 7.74 -4.65
C ILE A 297 10.93 9.12 -5.24
N GLY A 298 11.30 10.05 -4.36
CA GLY A 298 11.27 11.47 -4.72
C GLY A 298 9.83 11.91 -5.02
N ARG A 299 9.60 12.41 -6.23
CA ARG A 299 8.26 12.82 -6.70
C ARG A 299 7.57 11.77 -7.58
N HIS A 300 8.19 10.60 -7.75
CA HIS A 300 7.79 9.61 -8.73
C HIS A 300 6.99 8.47 -8.11
N ASP A 301 5.82 8.16 -8.68
CA ASP A 301 5.05 6.96 -8.33
C ASP A 301 5.68 5.78 -9.06
N TRP A 302 6.67 5.17 -8.41
CA TRP A 302 7.56 4.20 -9.04
C TRP A 302 6.81 3.02 -9.66
N TYR A 303 5.69 2.62 -9.05
CA TYR A 303 4.91 1.49 -9.52
C TYR A 303 4.09 1.88 -10.74
N ARG A 304 3.34 2.99 -10.68
CA ARG A 304 2.51 3.45 -11.80
C ARG A 304 3.36 3.78 -13.02
N GLU A 305 4.47 4.49 -12.83
CA GLU A 305 5.39 4.86 -13.90
C GLU A 305 6.06 3.62 -14.53
N GLY A 306 6.55 2.69 -13.69
CA GLY A 306 7.19 1.46 -14.18
C GLY A 306 6.21 0.49 -14.85
N ALA A 307 4.99 0.37 -14.32
CA ALA A 307 3.95 -0.46 -14.92
C ALA A 307 3.56 0.07 -16.30
N ASN A 308 3.45 1.39 -16.46
CA ASN A 308 3.18 2.00 -17.76
C ASN A 308 4.27 1.67 -18.78
N VAL A 309 5.55 1.78 -18.40
CA VAL A 309 6.66 1.40 -19.29
C VAL A 309 6.61 -0.08 -19.67
N LEU A 310 6.35 -0.98 -18.71
CA LEU A 310 6.32 -2.42 -18.97
C LEU A 310 5.13 -2.82 -19.86
N VAL A 311 3.93 -2.30 -19.62
CA VAL A 311 2.77 -2.59 -20.47
C VAL A 311 3.00 -2.10 -21.90
N GLN A 312 3.58 -0.91 -22.09
CA GLN A 312 3.86 -0.36 -23.42
C GLN A 312 4.99 -1.09 -24.17
N SER A 313 5.93 -1.71 -23.45
CA SER A 313 7.10 -2.39 -24.03
C SER A 313 6.93 -3.90 -24.19
N GLN A 314 5.82 -4.48 -23.74
CA GLN A 314 5.54 -5.91 -23.89
C GLN A 314 5.36 -6.27 -25.36
N ASP A 315 6.01 -7.34 -25.81
CA ASP A 315 5.83 -7.85 -27.18
C ASP A 315 4.38 -8.26 -27.42
N SER A 316 3.75 -7.72 -28.46
CA SER A 316 2.30 -7.90 -28.73
C SER A 316 1.93 -9.27 -29.29
N LEU A 317 2.88 -10.04 -29.80
CA LEU A 317 2.64 -11.39 -30.32
C LEU A 317 2.86 -12.45 -29.25
N THR A 318 4.01 -12.42 -28.59
CA THR A 318 4.47 -13.46 -27.67
C THR A 318 4.16 -13.17 -26.21
N GLY A 319 3.92 -11.90 -25.84
CA GLY A 319 3.69 -11.52 -24.43
C GLY A 319 4.97 -11.43 -23.60
N ARG A 320 6.15 -11.59 -24.19
CA ARG A 320 7.43 -11.55 -23.48
C ARG A 320 7.98 -10.14 -23.32
N TRP A 321 8.90 -9.98 -22.37
CA TRP A 321 9.80 -8.84 -22.27
C TRP A 321 11.24 -9.29 -22.52
N THR A 322 11.98 -8.50 -23.30
CA THR A 322 13.39 -8.77 -23.61
C THR A 322 14.27 -7.70 -23.00
N GLU A 323 15.30 -8.11 -22.27
CA GLU A 323 16.32 -7.23 -21.72
C GLU A 323 17.28 -6.80 -22.84
N VAL A 324 17.52 -5.50 -23.01
CA VAL A 324 18.52 -5.02 -23.98
C VAL A 324 19.92 -5.29 -23.43
N GLY A 325 20.78 -5.97 -24.18
CA GLY A 325 22.19 -6.16 -23.83
C GLY A 325 22.54 -7.39 -22.95
N HIS A 326 21.58 -8.28 -22.67
CA HIS A 326 21.86 -9.61 -22.14
C HIS A 326 21.87 -10.67 -23.25
N SER A 327 22.58 -11.78 -23.02
CA SER A 327 22.52 -12.99 -23.87
C SER A 327 21.21 -13.79 -23.69
N ASP A 328 20.15 -13.18 -23.15
CA ASP A 328 18.82 -13.77 -23.05
C ASP A 328 18.04 -13.55 -24.34
N SER A 329 18.36 -14.32 -25.38
CA SER A 329 17.60 -14.32 -26.63
C SER A 329 16.19 -14.90 -26.47
N SER A 330 15.97 -15.70 -25.42
CA SER A 330 14.66 -16.31 -25.13
C SER A 330 13.65 -15.30 -24.57
N GLY A 331 14.11 -14.34 -23.78
CA GLY A 331 13.26 -13.38 -23.06
C GLY A 331 12.68 -13.93 -21.76
N THR A 332 13.12 -15.10 -21.30
CA THR A 332 12.62 -15.75 -20.07
C THR A 332 13.07 -15.02 -18.80
N ILE A 333 14.32 -14.52 -18.76
CA ILE A 333 14.82 -13.73 -17.63
C ILE A 333 14.10 -12.37 -17.60
N GLY A 334 14.06 -11.70 -18.75
CA GLY A 334 13.40 -10.39 -18.87
C GLY A 334 11.93 -10.46 -18.47
N THR A 335 11.20 -11.46 -18.97
CA THR A 335 9.79 -11.68 -18.60
C THR A 335 9.64 -11.99 -17.12
N SER A 336 10.51 -12.79 -16.53
CA SER A 336 10.45 -13.10 -15.09
C SER A 336 10.63 -11.84 -14.23
N PHE A 337 11.58 -10.96 -14.56
CA PHE A 337 11.75 -9.70 -13.84
C PHE A 337 10.59 -8.73 -14.02
N ALA A 338 10.04 -8.61 -15.24
CA ALA A 338 8.87 -7.78 -15.51
C ALA A 338 7.65 -8.27 -14.71
N LEU A 339 7.41 -9.59 -14.69
CA LEU A 339 6.33 -10.19 -13.91
C LEU A 339 6.51 -9.98 -12.42
N LEU A 340 7.72 -10.14 -11.89
CA LEU A 340 8.00 -9.88 -10.47
C LEU A 340 7.73 -8.41 -10.10
N PHE A 341 8.10 -7.46 -10.96
CA PHE A 341 7.77 -6.05 -10.76
C PHE A 341 6.26 -5.79 -10.75
N LEU A 342 5.55 -6.22 -11.80
CA LEU A 342 4.12 -5.95 -11.97
C LEU A 342 3.27 -6.63 -10.89
N SER A 343 3.59 -7.88 -10.55
CA SER A 343 2.81 -8.67 -9.60
C SER A 343 3.03 -8.26 -8.14
N LYS A 344 4.28 -7.99 -7.73
CA LYS A 344 4.56 -7.58 -6.34
C LYS A 344 4.26 -6.12 -6.09
N GLY A 345 4.43 -5.27 -7.10
CA GLY A 345 4.15 -3.84 -6.98
C GLY A 345 2.67 -3.49 -6.86
N ARG A 346 1.75 -4.34 -7.34
CA ARG A 346 0.28 -4.15 -7.26
C ARG A 346 -0.37 -4.56 -5.94
N ARG A 347 0.36 -5.09 -4.96
CA ARG A 347 -0.20 -5.50 -3.67
C ARG A 347 -1.06 -4.39 -3.07
N ASN A 348 -2.25 -4.75 -2.59
CA ASN A 348 -3.21 -3.78 -2.08
C ASN A 348 -2.70 -3.16 -0.77
N VAL A 349 -2.85 -1.84 -0.63
CA VAL A 349 -2.49 -1.12 0.58
C VAL A 349 -3.58 -1.36 1.63
N VAL A 350 -3.23 -1.94 2.78
CA VAL A 350 -4.18 -2.17 3.88
C VAL A 350 -4.16 -1.05 4.90
N ILE A 351 -3.01 -0.40 5.08
CA ILE A 351 -2.80 0.65 6.06
C ILE A 351 -1.70 1.59 5.56
N SER A 352 -1.81 2.88 5.83
CA SER A 352 -0.70 3.81 5.66
C SER A 352 -0.40 4.58 6.93
N HIS A 353 0.87 4.67 7.30
CA HIS A 353 1.34 5.50 8.40
C HIS A 353 1.42 6.96 7.95
N LEU A 354 0.69 7.84 8.63
CA LEU A 354 0.70 9.26 8.36
C LEU A 354 1.92 9.90 9.03
N ARG A 355 2.85 10.40 8.22
CA ARG A 355 3.89 11.31 8.70
C ARG A 355 3.26 12.67 8.97
N HIS A 356 3.39 13.12 10.21
CA HIS A 356 2.97 14.43 10.68
C HIS A 356 4.15 15.13 11.38
N GLY A 357 4.15 16.46 11.35
CA GLY A 357 5.25 17.26 11.89
C GLY A 357 6.59 17.11 11.15
N GLU A 358 7.63 17.71 11.74
CA GLU A 358 9.01 17.67 11.21
C GLU A 358 9.87 16.59 11.89
N SER A 359 9.53 16.20 13.11
CA SER A 359 10.28 15.20 13.89
C SER A 359 9.96 13.77 13.44
N ASP A 360 10.69 12.80 13.99
CA ASP A 360 10.47 11.37 13.80
C ASP A 360 9.48 10.77 14.83
N ASP A 361 8.82 11.61 15.64
CA ASP A 361 7.89 11.13 16.69
C ASP A 361 6.73 10.30 16.11
N TRP A 362 6.31 10.61 14.88
CA TRP A 362 5.29 9.84 14.17
C TRP A 362 5.68 8.36 13.96
N GLN A 363 6.98 8.03 13.89
CA GLN A 363 7.48 6.69 13.56
C GLN A 363 8.36 6.06 14.63
N ARG A 364 8.06 6.28 15.92
CA ARG A 364 8.89 5.78 17.03
C ARG A 364 9.15 4.26 16.98
N HIS A 365 8.14 3.46 16.65
CA HIS A 365 8.27 2.01 16.42
C HIS A 365 8.27 1.72 14.91
N ARG A 366 9.42 1.94 14.26
CA ARG A 366 9.59 1.97 12.80
C ARG A 366 9.11 0.69 12.10
N ASP A 367 9.24 -0.48 12.73
CA ASP A 367 8.84 -1.75 12.14
C ASP A 367 7.40 -2.16 12.50
N GLY A 368 6.74 -1.45 13.42
CA GLY A 368 5.45 -1.86 13.99
C GLY A 368 4.36 -2.06 12.93
N VAL A 369 4.13 -1.07 12.05
CA VAL A 369 3.13 -1.16 10.98
C VAL A 369 3.47 -2.26 9.97
N GLN A 370 4.75 -2.47 9.68
CA GLN A 370 5.20 -3.56 8.82
C GLN A 370 4.89 -4.92 9.44
N GLN A 371 5.19 -5.13 10.73
CA GLN A 371 4.88 -6.39 11.40
C GLN A 371 3.37 -6.62 11.48
N LEU A 372 2.59 -5.60 11.81
CA LEU A 372 1.12 -5.70 11.80
C LEU A 372 0.61 -6.16 10.43
N THR A 373 1.11 -5.54 9.35
CA THR A 373 0.73 -5.92 7.99
C THR A 373 1.02 -7.40 7.71
N ARG A 374 2.17 -7.93 8.15
CA ARG A 374 2.50 -9.36 8.00
C ARG A 374 1.52 -10.27 8.74
N HIS A 375 1.08 -9.89 9.94
CA HIS A 375 0.06 -10.65 10.67
C HIS A 375 -1.28 -10.65 9.94
N VAL A 376 -1.66 -9.52 9.33
CA VAL A 376 -2.86 -9.42 8.50
C VAL A 376 -2.73 -10.26 7.23
N GLU A 377 -1.57 -10.24 6.55
CA GLU A 377 -1.31 -11.10 5.38
C GLU A 377 -1.53 -12.59 5.71
N ARG A 378 -1.03 -13.04 6.87
CA ARG A 378 -1.22 -14.42 7.36
C ARG A 378 -2.68 -14.72 7.70
N ALA A 379 -3.34 -13.82 8.42
CA ALA A 379 -4.74 -13.99 8.82
C ALA A 379 -5.67 -14.07 7.60
N TRP A 380 -5.47 -13.19 6.63
CA TRP A 380 -6.31 -13.08 5.44
C TRP A 380 -5.86 -13.97 4.28
N LYS A 381 -4.69 -14.61 4.40
CA LYS A 381 -4.06 -15.44 3.36
C LYS A 381 -3.96 -14.69 2.02
N ARG A 382 -3.53 -13.43 2.11
CA ARG A 382 -3.46 -12.49 0.99
C ARG A 382 -2.18 -11.67 1.10
N ASP A 383 -1.51 -11.46 -0.02
CA ASP A 383 -0.39 -10.55 -0.13
C ASP A 383 -0.88 -9.09 -0.01
N LEU A 384 -0.32 -8.35 0.93
CA LEU A 384 -0.68 -6.96 1.23
C LEU A 384 0.56 -6.09 1.32
N THR A 385 0.35 -4.78 1.40
CA THR A 385 1.41 -3.82 1.70
C THR A 385 0.90 -2.74 2.64
N TRP A 386 1.83 -2.08 3.30
CA TRP A 386 1.61 -0.81 3.98
C TRP A 386 2.35 0.30 3.24
N GLN A 387 2.03 1.55 3.57
CA GLN A 387 2.76 2.70 3.05
C GLN A 387 3.00 3.79 4.09
N THR A 388 3.91 4.73 3.80
CA THR A 388 3.98 6.03 4.48
C THR A 388 3.37 7.10 3.57
N VAL A 389 2.55 7.98 4.16
CA VAL A 389 1.99 9.15 3.49
C VAL A 389 2.37 10.40 4.27
N ASP A 390 2.98 11.39 3.60
CA ASP A 390 3.38 12.64 4.23
C ASP A 390 2.23 13.66 4.20
N GLY A 391 1.57 13.87 5.35
CA GLY A 391 0.38 14.72 5.46
C GLY A 391 0.63 16.15 4.99
N ARG A 392 1.86 16.64 5.14
CA ARG A 392 2.27 18.01 4.80
C ARG A 392 2.24 18.31 3.31
N VAL A 393 2.28 17.28 2.46
CA VAL A 393 2.26 17.41 0.99
C VAL A 393 1.16 16.59 0.32
N ALA A 394 0.60 15.59 1.01
CA ALA A 394 -0.43 14.72 0.46
C ALA A 394 -1.70 15.50 0.08
N THR A 395 -2.30 15.09 -1.04
CA THR A 395 -3.64 15.51 -1.46
C THR A 395 -4.71 14.58 -0.88
N LEU A 396 -5.98 14.97 -0.94
CA LEU A 396 -7.10 14.08 -0.58
C LEU A 396 -7.09 12.79 -1.44
N GLU A 397 -6.75 12.87 -2.72
CA GLU A 397 -6.63 11.70 -3.60
C GLU A 397 -5.57 10.73 -3.07
N ASP A 398 -4.42 11.24 -2.61
CA ASP A 398 -3.37 10.41 -2.03
C ASP A 398 -3.82 9.69 -0.75
N LEU A 399 -4.57 10.39 0.12
CA LEU A 399 -5.12 9.79 1.33
C LEU A 399 -6.16 8.72 0.99
N LEU A 400 -7.05 8.98 0.03
CA LEU A 400 -8.13 8.05 -0.33
C LEU A 400 -7.66 6.77 -1.04
N GLN A 401 -6.40 6.70 -1.46
CA GLN A 401 -5.80 5.45 -1.96
C GLN A 401 -5.49 4.45 -0.83
N THR A 402 -5.47 4.90 0.42
CA THR A 402 -5.35 4.01 1.57
C THR A 402 -6.69 3.92 2.32
N PRO A 403 -7.16 2.71 2.64
CA PRO A 403 -8.42 2.57 3.36
C PRO A 403 -8.29 2.92 4.85
N VAL A 404 -7.08 2.84 5.42
CA VAL A 404 -6.80 3.13 6.82
C VAL A 404 -5.56 4.00 6.96
N LEU A 405 -5.70 5.17 7.57
CA LEU A 405 -4.59 6.01 8.03
C LEU A 405 -4.25 5.66 9.47
N PHE A 406 -3.00 5.25 9.70
CA PHE A 406 -2.44 5.06 11.03
C PHE A 406 -1.75 6.33 11.51
N ILE A 407 -2.09 6.81 12.70
CA ILE A 407 -1.50 8.00 13.31
C ILE A 407 -0.98 7.63 14.71
N SER A 408 0.31 7.86 14.96
CA SER A 408 0.94 7.60 16.26
C SER A 408 1.83 8.75 16.66
N GLY A 409 2.09 8.91 17.95
CA GLY A 409 3.07 9.86 18.48
C GLY A 409 3.11 9.84 20.01
N GLY A 410 4.18 10.38 20.58
CA GLY A 410 4.31 10.65 22.01
C GLY A 410 4.15 12.13 22.36
N GLU A 411 4.52 13.02 21.44
CA GLU A 411 4.51 14.46 21.66
C GLU A 411 3.18 15.11 21.27
N ALA A 412 2.94 16.34 21.73
CA ALA A 412 1.80 17.10 21.25
C ALA A 412 1.96 17.35 19.75
N PHE A 413 0.94 17.04 18.96
CA PHE A 413 0.97 17.27 17.52
C PHE A 413 -0.09 18.29 17.12
N GLU A 414 0.27 19.13 16.14
CA GLU A 414 -0.61 20.12 15.55
C GLU A 414 -0.58 19.96 14.03
N LEU A 415 -1.76 20.02 13.42
CA LEU A 415 -1.93 19.95 11.97
C LEU A 415 -2.30 21.33 11.43
N SER A 416 -1.81 21.65 10.23
CA SER A 416 -2.26 22.84 9.50
C SER A 416 -3.75 22.74 9.15
N ALA A 417 -4.40 23.88 8.87
CA ALA A 417 -5.80 23.90 8.44
C ALA A 417 -6.05 22.99 7.21
N ARG A 418 -5.11 22.97 6.26
CA ARG A 418 -5.18 22.10 5.07
C ARG A 418 -5.14 20.62 5.43
N GLU A 419 -4.28 20.23 6.37
CA GLU A 419 -4.21 18.84 6.83
C GLU A 419 -5.47 18.42 7.57
N LYS A 420 -6.00 19.30 8.44
CA LYS A 420 -7.27 19.11 9.14
C LYS A 420 -8.43 18.89 8.16
N ASP A 421 -8.57 19.75 7.17
CA ASP A 421 -9.60 19.64 6.13
C ASP A 421 -9.45 18.34 5.32
N ASN A 422 -8.22 17.96 4.96
CA ASN A 422 -7.96 16.71 4.26
C ASN A 422 -8.37 15.49 5.09
N LEU A 423 -8.09 15.46 6.40
CA LEU A 423 -8.50 14.35 7.27
C LEU A 423 -10.02 14.27 7.43
N ARG A 424 -10.70 15.43 7.55
CA ARG A 424 -12.16 15.49 7.58
C ARG A 424 -12.76 14.93 6.30
N LEU A 425 -12.32 15.44 5.15
CA LEU A 425 -12.78 14.98 3.82
C LEU A 425 -12.42 13.50 3.58
N TYR A 426 -11.29 13.03 4.07
CA TYR A 426 -10.89 11.63 3.98
C TYR A 426 -11.91 10.71 4.66
N ILE A 427 -12.31 11.02 5.90
CA ILE A 427 -13.36 10.27 6.62
C ILE A 427 -14.71 10.37 5.91
N GLU A 428 -15.10 11.56 5.46
CA GLU A 428 -16.36 11.79 4.73
C GLU A 428 -16.46 11.03 3.39
N ASN A 429 -15.31 10.70 2.80
CA ASN A 429 -15.20 9.90 1.57
C ASN A 429 -14.87 8.42 1.86
N GLY A 430 -15.15 7.95 3.08
CA GLY A 430 -15.09 6.53 3.43
C GLY A 430 -13.75 6.05 3.96
N GLY A 431 -12.79 6.95 4.19
CA GLY A 431 -11.56 6.65 4.90
C GLY A 431 -11.77 6.27 6.36
N PHE A 432 -10.72 5.74 7.00
CA PHE A 432 -10.72 5.33 8.39
C PHE A 432 -9.43 5.75 9.08
N ILE A 433 -9.52 6.29 10.30
CA ILE A 433 -8.34 6.62 11.11
C ILE A 433 -8.19 5.59 12.22
N PHE A 434 -7.02 4.96 12.29
CA PHE A 434 -6.60 4.16 13.43
C PHE A 434 -5.44 4.90 14.11
N ALA A 435 -5.52 5.15 15.40
CA ALA A 435 -4.50 5.94 16.07
C ALA A 435 -4.09 5.36 17.42
N GLU A 436 -2.89 5.71 17.85
CA GLU A 436 -2.40 5.41 19.20
C GLU A 436 -1.67 6.61 19.82
N ALA A 437 -1.69 6.70 21.14
CA ALA A 437 -0.65 7.41 21.87
C ALA A 437 0.48 6.43 22.20
N ASN A 438 1.72 6.81 21.93
CA ASN A 438 2.90 6.07 22.37
C ASN A 438 3.11 6.26 23.88
N ASP A 439 2.19 5.73 24.68
CA ASP A 439 2.18 5.81 26.13
C ASP A 439 2.34 4.42 26.74
N GLY A 440 2.97 4.37 27.92
CA GLY A 440 3.22 3.12 28.65
C GLY A 440 4.54 2.46 28.34
N ASN A 441 4.93 1.49 29.18
CA ASN A 441 6.12 0.68 28.97
C ASN A 441 7.39 1.51 28.74
N GLY A 442 7.55 2.60 29.51
CA GLY A 442 8.69 3.52 29.41
C GLY A 442 8.49 4.70 28.45
N CYS A 443 7.35 4.77 27.75
CA CYS A 443 6.95 5.93 26.96
C CYS A 443 5.98 6.84 27.73
N ASP A 444 6.02 8.14 27.42
CA ASP A 444 5.04 9.15 27.85
C ASP A 444 4.35 9.72 26.61
N GLY A 445 3.10 9.32 26.40
CA GLY A 445 2.30 9.75 25.26
C GLY A 445 1.17 10.70 25.63
N GLN A 446 1.16 11.25 26.85
CA GLN A 446 0.01 12.02 27.34
C GLN A 446 -0.19 13.34 26.58
N ALA A 447 0.89 13.93 26.06
CA ALA A 447 0.81 15.12 25.24
C ALA A 447 0.12 14.83 23.90
N PHE A 448 0.46 13.70 23.27
CA PHE A 448 -0.24 13.21 22.08
C PHE A 448 -1.71 12.89 22.38
N ASP A 449 -2.01 12.17 23.48
CA ASP A 449 -3.40 11.83 23.84
C ASP A 449 -4.29 13.06 23.97
N ARG A 450 -3.83 14.10 24.68
CA ARG A 450 -4.58 15.36 24.82
C ARG A 450 -4.81 16.06 23.48
N SER A 451 -3.76 16.19 22.67
CA SER A 451 -3.86 16.87 21.36
C SER A 451 -4.71 16.08 20.36
N PHE A 452 -4.60 14.75 20.32
CA PHE A 452 -5.43 13.90 19.45
C PHE A 452 -6.91 13.99 19.82
N ARG A 453 -7.24 13.93 21.11
CA ARG A 453 -8.64 14.09 21.58
C ARG A 453 -9.21 15.46 21.23
N ALA A 454 -8.42 16.53 21.40
CA ALA A 454 -8.82 17.87 21.02
C ALA A 454 -9.07 17.98 19.51
N LEU A 455 -8.17 17.42 18.68
CA LEU A 455 -8.32 17.39 17.24
C LEU A 455 -9.59 16.63 16.81
N MET A 456 -9.86 15.46 17.39
CA MET A 456 -11.07 14.69 17.05
C MET A 456 -12.36 15.44 17.41
N ALA A 457 -12.37 16.15 18.56
CA ALA A 457 -13.50 16.99 18.95
C ALA A 457 -13.67 18.18 18.00
N GLU A 458 -12.58 18.81 17.56
CA GLU A 458 -12.58 19.89 16.57
C GLU A 458 -13.11 19.44 15.21
N LEU A 459 -12.62 18.30 14.69
CA LEU A 459 -12.94 17.84 13.33
C LEU A 459 -14.36 17.30 13.19
N PHE A 460 -14.88 16.60 14.20
CA PHE A 460 -16.12 15.82 14.06
C PHE A 460 -17.24 16.26 15.01
N ASN A 461 -17.01 17.28 15.84
CA ASN A 461 -17.94 17.75 16.86
C ASN A 461 -18.47 16.61 17.77
N SER A 462 -17.67 15.55 17.94
CA SER A 462 -17.96 14.39 18.76
C SER A 462 -16.68 13.95 19.47
N PRO A 463 -16.68 13.80 20.81
CA PRO A 463 -15.51 13.33 21.53
C PRO A 463 -15.25 11.84 21.27
N LEU A 464 -14.02 11.41 21.50
CA LEU A 464 -13.65 10.00 21.57
C LEU A 464 -14.37 9.31 22.74
N ARG A 465 -15.23 8.34 22.43
CA ARG A 465 -15.98 7.56 23.42
C ARG A 465 -15.36 6.20 23.63
N LYS A 466 -15.41 5.69 24.85
CA LYS A 466 -14.98 4.33 25.18
C LYS A 466 -15.86 3.34 24.40
N LEU A 467 -15.27 2.48 23.57
CA LEU A 467 -16.02 1.49 22.80
C LEU A 467 -16.53 0.37 23.73
N PRO A 468 -17.79 -0.07 23.59
CA PRO A 468 -18.33 -1.11 24.45
C PRO A 468 -17.73 -2.50 24.12
N PRO A 469 -17.77 -3.47 25.05
CA PRO A 469 -17.20 -4.81 24.84
C PRO A 469 -17.81 -5.61 23.67
N ASP A 470 -19.05 -5.31 23.30
CA ASP A 470 -19.79 -5.91 22.18
C ASP A 470 -19.55 -5.20 20.84
N HIS A 471 -18.68 -4.18 20.79
CA HIS A 471 -18.31 -3.52 19.54
C HIS A 471 -17.51 -4.48 18.64
N SER A 472 -17.79 -4.47 17.35
CA SER A 472 -17.20 -5.40 16.35
C SER A 472 -15.68 -5.37 16.25
N VAL A 473 -15.03 -4.27 16.61
CA VAL A 473 -13.55 -4.17 16.70
C VAL A 473 -12.92 -5.19 17.65
N TRP A 474 -13.68 -5.79 18.56
CA TRP A 474 -13.19 -6.82 19.47
C TRP A 474 -13.25 -8.23 18.87
N PHE A 475 -13.95 -8.44 17.76
CA PHE A 475 -14.16 -9.79 17.19
C PHE A 475 -14.26 -9.85 15.65
N ALA A 476 -13.96 -8.76 14.93
CA ALA A 476 -14.10 -8.71 13.46
C ALA A 476 -13.23 -9.73 12.71
N GLU A 477 -12.07 -10.11 13.25
CA GLU A 477 -11.23 -11.20 12.73
C GLU A 477 -11.09 -12.33 13.75
N GLN A 478 -10.70 -11.98 14.97
CA GLN A 478 -10.38 -12.90 16.05
C GLN A 478 -11.01 -12.38 17.34
N PRO A 479 -11.65 -13.24 18.15
CA PRO A 479 -12.26 -12.80 19.40
C PRO A 479 -11.19 -12.35 20.40
N ILE A 480 -11.42 -11.19 21.00
CA ILE A 480 -10.67 -10.64 22.13
C ILE A 480 -11.68 -10.38 23.24
N ASP A 481 -11.39 -10.86 24.44
CA ASP A 481 -12.11 -10.44 25.64
C ASP A 481 -11.48 -9.13 26.13
N PRO A 482 -12.15 -7.97 25.95
CA PRO A 482 -11.57 -6.69 26.35
C PRO A 482 -11.46 -6.54 27.87
N ASP A 483 -12.23 -7.29 28.65
CA ASP A 483 -12.16 -7.25 30.12
C ASP A 483 -10.93 -8.02 30.65
N ALA A 484 -10.34 -8.90 29.83
CA ALA A 484 -9.09 -9.61 30.13
C ALA A 484 -7.83 -8.83 29.73
N LEU A 485 -7.96 -7.66 29.10
CA LEU A 485 -6.83 -6.85 28.65
C LEU A 485 -6.13 -6.15 29.85
N PRO A 486 -4.81 -5.86 29.73
CA PRO A 486 -4.11 -5.06 30.72
C PRO A 486 -4.81 -3.72 31.00
N SER A 487 -4.76 -3.27 32.26
CA SER A 487 -5.36 -2.00 32.67
C SER A 487 -4.87 -0.84 31.80
N GLY A 488 -5.82 -0.05 31.27
CA GLY A 488 -5.55 1.09 30.40
C GLY A 488 -5.47 0.74 28.90
N LEU A 489 -5.38 -0.55 28.53
CA LEU A 489 -5.42 -0.99 27.14
C LEU A 489 -6.87 -1.13 26.66
N TRP A 490 -7.48 -0.01 26.27
CA TRP A 490 -8.85 0.04 25.79
C TRP A 490 -8.97 0.88 24.51
N LEU A 491 -9.95 0.56 23.67
CA LEU A 491 -10.21 1.28 22.42
C LEU A 491 -11.31 2.34 22.59
N TYR A 492 -11.04 3.52 22.07
CA TYR A 492 -11.98 4.62 21.96
C TYR A 492 -12.33 4.83 20.49
N GLY A 493 -13.49 5.41 20.22
CA GLY A 493 -13.86 5.73 18.85
C GLY A 493 -14.67 7.00 18.70
N VAL A 494 -14.65 7.52 17.48
CA VAL A 494 -15.54 8.60 17.03
C VAL A 494 -16.54 7.98 16.07
N GLU A 495 -17.82 8.14 16.40
CA GLU A 495 -18.91 7.86 15.47
C GLU A 495 -19.02 9.03 14.50
N ALA A 496 -18.63 8.80 13.25
CA ALA A 496 -18.76 9.75 12.16
C ALA A 496 -19.38 9.02 10.97
N CYS A 497 -20.38 9.64 10.32
CA CYS A 497 -21.11 9.05 9.19
C CYS A 497 -21.71 7.66 9.50
N CYS A 498 -22.39 7.50 10.65
CA CYS A 498 -23.11 6.28 11.05
C CYS A 498 -22.27 5.03 11.33
N ARG A 499 -20.95 5.19 11.43
CA ARG A 499 -20.04 4.12 11.81
C ARG A 499 -18.95 4.69 12.70
N THR A 500 -18.32 3.83 13.49
CA THR A 500 -17.05 4.20 14.13
C THR A 500 -16.01 4.33 13.01
N SER A 501 -15.66 5.56 12.63
CA SER A 501 -14.72 5.88 11.53
C SER A 501 -13.33 6.25 12.04
N VAL A 502 -13.21 6.47 13.36
CA VAL A 502 -11.94 6.64 14.06
C VAL A 502 -11.88 5.62 15.18
N VAL A 503 -10.79 4.87 15.29
CA VAL A 503 -10.45 4.05 16.46
C VAL A 503 -9.14 4.54 17.03
N TYR A 504 -9.08 4.67 18.34
CA TYR A 504 -7.95 5.23 19.06
C TYR A 504 -7.60 4.40 20.29
N CYS A 505 -6.31 4.13 20.50
CA CYS A 505 -5.80 3.50 21.71
C CYS A 505 -4.88 4.46 22.47
N PRO A 506 -5.12 4.78 23.75
CA PRO A 506 -4.26 5.67 24.51
C PRO A 506 -2.94 5.01 24.96
N ARG A 507 -2.63 3.80 24.49
CA ARG A 507 -1.45 3.02 24.85
C ARG A 507 -0.75 2.54 23.59
N SER A 508 0.55 2.29 23.70
CA SER A 508 1.36 1.80 22.60
C SER A 508 0.88 0.43 22.12
N LEU A 509 0.45 0.33 20.87
CA LEU A 509 0.20 -0.92 20.14
C LEU A 509 1.38 -1.24 19.21
N SER A 510 1.90 -0.24 18.50
CA SER A 510 2.98 -0.42 17.51
C SER A 510 4.28 -0.95 18.11
N CYS A 511 4.55 -0.66 19.39
CA CYS A 511 5.61 -1.31 20.16
C CYS A 511 5.46 -2.84 20.18
N PHE A 512 4.26 -3.33 20.50
CA PHE A 512 3.98 -4.76 20.57
C PHE A 512 3.96 -5.40 19.19
N TRP A 513 3.51 -4.66 18.17
CA TRP A 513 3.63 -5.12 16.78
C TRP A 513 5.10 -5.29 16.40
N GLU A 514 5.99 -4.36 16.76
CA GLU A 514 7.43 -4.49 16.53
C GLU A 514 8.04 -5.70 17.25
N LEU A 515 7.66 -5.92 18.53
CA LEU A 515 8.09 -7.09 19.31
C LEU A 515 7.56 -8.42 18.78
N SER A 516 6.46 -8.43 18.04
CA SER A 516 5.89 -9.65 17.47
C SER A 516 6.79 -10.38 16.47
N ARG A 517 7.90 -9.74 16.06
CA ARG A 517 8.99 -10.39 15.31
C ARG A 517 9.66 -11.53 16.10
N GLY A 518 9.54 -11.53 17.42
CA GLY A 518 10.17 -12.50 18.33
C GLY A 518 11.61 -12.13 18.72
N SER A 519 12.15 -12.84 19.71
CA SER A 519 13.56 -12.77 20.12
C SER A 519 14.35 -13.96 19.58
N ARG A 520 15.60 -13.71 19.20
CA ARG A 520 16.51 -14.71 18.61
C ARG A 520 17.22 -15.56 19.65
N ASP A 521 17.67 -14.95 20.74
CA ASP A 521 18.55 -15.62 21.72
C ASP A 521 17.76 -16.27 22.85
N THR A 522 16.65 -15.65 23.25
CA THR A 522 15.85 -16.11 24.39
C THR A 522 14.38 -15.89 24.07
N PRO A 523 13.56 -16.95 23.99
CA PRO A 523 12.13 -16.81 23.82
C PRO A 523 11.54 -15.90 24.88
N TYR A 524 10.58 -15.05 24.50
CA TYR A 524 9.85 -14.25 25.47
C TYR A 524 9.05 -15.16 26.41
N SER A 525 8.81 -14.67 27.62
CA SER A 525 7.94 -15.37 28.57
C SER A 525 6.52 -15.47 28.03
N GLU A 526 5.74 -16.44 28.55
CA GLU A 526 4.32 -16.58 28.19
C GLU A 526 3.51 -15.32 28.54
N HIS A 527 3.90 -14.61 29.60
CA HIS A 527 3.27 -13.35 29.98
C HIS A 527 3.46 -12.26 28.91
N VAL A 528 4.69 -12.09 28.42
CA VAL A 528 5.01 -11.13 27.35
C VAL A 528 4.33 -11.54 26.03
N ASN A 529 4.40 -12.82 25.66
CA ASN A 529 3.77 -13.33 24.44
C ASN A 529 2.25 -13.08 24.43
N ARG A 530 1.55 -13.27 25.56
CA ARG A 530 0.11 -12.97 25.66
C ARG A 530 -0.21 -11.49 25.42
N GLN A 531 0.62 -10.58 25.91
CA GLN A 531 0.43 -9.14 25.67
C GLN A 531 0.68 -8.78 24.20
N ILE A 532 1.75 -9.32 23.60
CA ILE A 532 2.05 -9.14 22.17
C ILE A 532 0.88 -9.66 21.32
N GLU A 533 0.40 -10.86 21.60
CA GLU A 533 -0.72 -11.48 20.88
C GLU A 533 -1.98 -10.63 20.98
N ALA A 534 -2.33 -10.13 22.18
CA ALA A 534 -3.50 -9.26 22.36
C ALA A 534 -3.41 -7.98 21.52
N CYS A 535 -2.27 -7.28 21.54
CA CYS A 535 -2.07 -6.05 20.77
C CYS A 535 -2.05 -6.29 19.25
N VAL A 536 -1.49 -7.41 18.79
CA VAL A 536 -1.55 -7.82 17.37
C VAL A 536 -2.99 -8.11 16.96
N LYS A 537 -3.75 -8.86 17.77
CA LYS A 537 -5.18 -9.14 17.51
C LYS A 537 -6.00 -7.87 17.42
N ILE A 538 -5.77 -6.90 18.30
CA ILE A 538 -6.42 -5.58 18.25
C ILE A 538 -6.18 -4.94 16.87
N GLY A 539 -4.92 -4.85 16.44
CA GLY A 539 -4.60 -4.26 15.14
C GLY A 539 -5.25 -4.99 13.96
N VAL A 540 -5.22 -6.33 13.97
CA VAL A 540 -5.84 -7.15 12.91
C VAL A 540 -7.36 -6.95 12.88
N ASN A 541 -8.03 -6.95 14.03
CA ASN A 541 -9.47 -6.73 14.11
C ASN A 541 -9.88 -5.33 13.65
N VAL A 542 -9.15 -4.29 14.05
CA VAL A 542 -9.44 -2.91 13.62
C VAL A 542 -9.32 -2.80 12.10
N LEU A 543 -8.30 -3.38 11.49
CA LEU A 543 -8.16 -3.42 10.04
C LEU A 543 -9.26 -4.24 9.36
N ALA A 544 -9.67 -5.37 9.94
CA ALA A 544 -10.79 -6.16 9.43
C ALA A 544 -12.11 -5.40 9.50
N TYR A 545 -12.38 -4.72 10.62
CA TYR A 545 -13.57 -3.88 10.78
C TYR A 545 -13.58 -2.70 9.80
N ALA A 546 -12.47 -1.97 9.69
CA ALA A 546 -12.37 -0.78 8.85
C ALA A 546 -12.53 -1.08 7.35
N THR A 547 -12.02 -2.23 6.91
CA THR A 547 -11.94 -2.58 5.49
C THR A 547 -12.97 -3.62 5.06
N ASN A 548 -13.56 -4.36 6.00
CA ASN A 548 -14.32 -5.59 5.72
C ASN A 548 -13.54 -6.57 4.81
N ARG A 549 -12.20 -6.54 4.88
CA ARG A 549 -11.25 -7.22 3.97
C ARG A 549 -11.39 -6.87 2.48
N GLN A 550 -12.10 -5.79 2.18
CA GLN A 550 -12.25 -5.23 0.84
C GLN A 550 -11.27 -4.07 0.68
N LEU A 551 -10.33 -4.21 -0.24
CA LEU A 551 -9.25 -3.24 -0.48
C LEU A 551 -9.31 -2.77 -1.93
N LYS A 552 -8.91 -1.51 -2.16
CA LYS A 552 -8.82 -0.89 -3.49
C LYS A 552 -7.59 -1.37 -4.24
N ASP A 553 -7.64 -1.42 -5.57
CA ASP A 553 -6.45 -1.68 -6.37
C ASP A 553 -5.56 -0.43 -6.42
N LYS A 554 -4.24 -0.65 -6.40
CA LYS A 554 -3.24 0.45 -6.33
C LYS A 554 -3.27 1.39 -7.54
N LEU A 555 -3.86 0.94 -8.66
CA LEU A 555 -4.02 1.75 -9.87
C LEU A 555 -5.35 2.49 -9.93
N ASP A 556 -6.31 2.16 -9.06
CA ASP A 556 -7.61 2.84 -9.00
C ASP A 556 -7.41 4.28 -8.52
N ARG A 557 -8.04 5.22 -9.23
CA ARG A 557 -8.15 6.59 -8.74
C ARG A 557 -9.38 6.69 -7.84
N PRO A 558 -9.26 7.24 -6.61
CA PRO A 558 -10.42 7.57 -5.81
C PRO A 558 -11.34 8.51 -6.58
N ARG A 559 -12.60 8.10 -6.77
CA ARG A 559 -13.63 9.02 -7.26
C ARG A 559 -13.99 9.95 -6.12
N ILE A 560 -13.39 11.14 -6.10
CA ILE A 560 -13.84 12.22 -5.23
C ILE A 560 -15.15 12.72 -5.87
N ALA A 561 -16.24 12.72 -5.11
CA ALA A 561 -17.46 13.37 -5.58
C ALA A 561 -17.11 14.85 -5.82
N ALA A 562 -17.02 15.25 -7.09
CA ALA A 562 -16.55 16.57 -7.47
C ALA A 562 -17.35 17.64 -6.72
N ASP A 563 -16.64 18.68 -6.27
CA ASP A 563 -17.24 19.90 -5.75
C ASP A 563 -17.59 20.80 -6.95
N ASP A 564 -18.39 20.27 -7.87
CA ASP A 564 -18.84 21.02 -9.04
C ASP A 564 -20.06 21.85 -8.62
N ASN A 565 -19.78 23.00 -8.03
CA ASN A 565 -20.73 24.13 -7.97
C ASN A 565 -20.98 24.75 -9.37
N ALA A 566 -20.44 24.16 -10.44
CA ALA A 566 -20.80 24.47 -11.80
C ALA A 566 -21.99 23.59 -12.18
N GLU A 567 -23.18 24.17 -12.32
CA GLU A 567 -24.31 23.48 -12.95
C GLU A 567 -23.89 23.07 -14.37
N PRO A 568 -23.70 21.77 -14.65
CA PRO A 568 -23.50 21.34 -16.02
C PRO A 568 -24.83 21.59 -16.74
N LEU A 569 -24.78 22.17 -17.95
CA LEU A 569 -25.97 22.27 -18.78
C LEU A 569 -26.51 20.85 -19.01
N PRO A 570 -27.77 20.55 -18.63
CA PRO A 570 -28.28 19.18 -18.69
C PRO A 570 -28.18 18.64 -20.12
N GLU A 571 -27.38 17.58 -20.30
CA GLU A 571 -27.35 16.84 -21.56
C GLU A 571 -28.68 16.10 -21.76
N ARG A 572 -29.22 16.17 -22.98
CA ARG A 572 -30.50 15.54 -23.32
C ARG A 572 -30.44 14.02 -23.07
N GLY A 573 -31.38 13.51 -22.28
CA GLY A 573 -31.48 12.08 -21.96
C GLY A 573 -30.77 11.65 -20.67
N THR A 574 -30.38 12.60 -19.82
CA THR A 574 -29.82 12.34 -18.48
C THR A 574 -30.89 12.51 -17.40
N LEU A 575 -31.01 11.55 -16.49
CA LEU A 575 -31.91 11.62 -15.34
C LEU A 575 -31.25 12.45 -14.23
N GLN A 576 -31.97 13.44 -13.71
CA GLN A 576 -31.57 14.21 -12.53
C GLN A 576 -32.43 13.79 -11.34
N ILE A 577 -31.79 13.59 -10.19
CA ILE A 577 -32.44 13.21 -8.93
C ILE A 577 -32.02 14.25 -7.88
N PRO A 578 -32.82 15.29 -7.60
CA PRO A 578 -32.48 16.27 -6.58
C PRO A 578 -32.80 15.75 -5.17
N LYS A 579 -32.16 16.35 -4.17
CA LYS A 579 -32.45 16.09 -2.75
C LYS A 579 -33.59 16.99 -2.29
N LEU A 580 -34.64 16.44 -1.71
CA LEU A 580 -35.72 17.22 -1.12
C LEU A 580 -35.25 17.87 0.19
N ALA A 581 -35.38 19.18 0.31
CA ALA A 581 -34.98 19.93 1.50
C ALA A 581 -36.00 19.78 2.65
N HIS A 582 -35.49 19.56 3.87
CA HIS A 582 -36.29 19.47 5.10
C HIS A 582 -35.42 19.76 6.34
N GLY A 583 -36.06 20.04 7.48
CA GLY A 583 -35.36 20.38 8.73
C GLY A 583 -34.68 19.21 9.47
N GLY A 584 -34.82 17.99 8.97
CA GLY A 584 -34.37 16.73 9.62
C GLY A 584 -32.94 16.32 9.29
N GLY A 585 -32.14 17.24 8.74
CA GLY A 585 -30.78 16.96 8.26
C GLY A 585 -30.72 16.49 6.82
N ALA A 586 -31.39 17.19 5.90
CA ALA A 586 -31.48 16.88 4.47
C ALA A 586 -30.14 16.75 3.73
N ASP A 587 -29.04 17.19 4.35
CA ASP A 587 -27.69 17.08 3.78
C ASP A 587 -26.67 16.54 4.79
N ASP A 588 -27.12 15.86 5.85
CA ASP A 588 -26.25 15.27 6.89
C ASP A 588 -25.38 14.10 6.35
N ALA A 589 -25.68 13.60 5.15
CA ALA A 589 -24.89 12.63 4.40
C ALA A 589 -24.72 13.11 2.93
N PRO A 590 -23.89 14.13 2.68
CA PRO A 590 -23.89 14.88 1.42
C PRO A 590 -23.57 14.01 0.21
N ASN A 591 -22.65 13.06 0.35
CA ASN A 591 -22.17 12.20 -0.73
C ASN A 591 -23.02 10.93 -0.98
N SER A 592 -24.05 10.66 -0.17
CA SER A 592 -24.85 9.43 -0.26
C SER A 592 -25.48 9.24 -1.65
N LEU A 593 -26.17 10.26 -2.15
CA LEU A 593 -26.84 10.24 -3.45
C LEU A 593 -25.84 10.20 -4.61
N ALA A 594 -24.75 10.96 -4.54
CA ALA A 594 -23.70 10.93 -5.57
C ALA A 594 -23.06 9.53 -5.67
N ASN A 595 -22.80 8.89 -4.54
CA ASN A 595 -22.28 7.52 -4.50
C ASN A 595 -23.29 6.50 -5.05
N LEU A 596 -24.57 6.61 -4.67
CA LEU A 596 -25.62 5.73 -5.16
C LEU A 596 -25.80 5.86 -6.68
N THR A 597 -25.90 7.09 -7.18
CA THR A 597 -26.06 7.37 -8.62
C THR A 597 -24.86 6.90 -9.43
N ASN A 598 -23.64 6.98 -8.89
CA ASN A 598 -22.45 6.39 -9.50
C ASN A 598 -22.54 4.86 -9.61
N VAL A 599 -22.98 4.17 -8.55
CA VAL A 599 -23.18 2.71 -8.58
C VAL A 599 -24.24 2.32 -9.62
N VAL A 600 -25.37 3.04 -9.66
CA VAL A 600 -26.43 2.80 -10.65
C VAL A 600 -25.92 3.04 -12.07
N ARG A 601 -25.13 4.10 -12.29
CA ARG A 601 -24.50 4.37 -13.58
C ARG A 601 -23.60 3.22 -14.03
N ASP A 602 -22.76 2.71 -13.12
CA ASP A 602 -21.81 1.64 -13.42
C ASP A 602 -22.52 0.28 -13.66
N GLN A 603 -23.55 -0.03 -12.89
CA GLN A 603 -24.22 -1.34 -12.93
C GLN A 603 -25.37 -1.41 -13.96
N VAL A 604 -26.17 -0.35 -14.04
CA VAL A 604 -27.42 -0.32 -14.83
C VAL A 604 -27.23 0.42 -16.16
N ARG A 605 -26.09 1.13 -16.34
CA ARG A 605 -25.75 1.91 -17.55
C ARG A 605 -26.78 2.99 -17.90
N ILE A 606 -27.54 3.46 -16.92
CA ILE A 606 -28.42 4.63 -17.06
C ILE A 606 -27.58 5.89 -16.89
N ARG A 607 -27.81 6.89 -17.75
CA ARG A 607 -27.21 8.22 -17.61
C ARG A 607 -27.93 8.96 -16.50
N ILE A 608 -27.31 9.03 -15.33
CA ILE A 608 -27.80 9.79 -14.18
C ILE A 608 -26.74 10.84 -13.84
N GLU A 609 -27.15 12.07 -13.67
CA GLU A 609 -26.26 13.15 -13.23
C GLU A 609 -26.22 13.21 -11.70
N PRO A 610 -25.05 13.32 -11.07
CA PRO A 610 -24.96 13.48 -9.62
C PRO A 610 -25.28 14.94 -9.29
N THR A 611 -26.53 15.26 -9.04
CA THR A 611 -26.95 16.62 -8.68
C THR A 611 -26.93 16.78 -7.16
N ARG A 612 -26.18 17.76 -6.62
CA ARG A 612 -26.19 18.15 -5.19
C ARG A 612 -27.31 19.15 -4.85
N ARG A 613 -28.23 19.41 -5.77
CA ARG A 613 -29.28 20.42 -5.62
C ARG A 613 -30.25 19.99 -4.51
N LEU A 614 -30.30 20.79 -3.46
CA LEU A 614 -31.38 20.77 -2.46
C LEU A 614 -32.56 21.54 -3.05
N LEU A 615 -33.68 20.84 -3.21
CA LEU A 615 -34.91 21.35 -3.79
C LEU A 615 -35.96 21.53 -2.69
N ALA A 616 -36.54 22.73 -2.59
CA ALA A 616 -37.64 22.95 -1.65
C ALA A 616 -38.89 22.16 -2.07
N PRO A 617 -39.71 21.64 -1.13
CA PRO A 617 -40.96 20.96 -1.50
C PRO A 617 -41.95 21.82 -2.31
N THR A 618 -41.84 23.15 -2.21
CA THR A 618 -42.67 24.13 -2.91
C THR A 618 -42.00 24.73 -4.16
N ASP A 619 -40.87 24.19 -4.60
CA ASP A 619 -40.19 24.67 -5.81
C ASP A 619 -41.03 24.35 -7.05
N GLU A 620 -41.26 25.34 -7.92
CA GLU A 620 -42.11 25.20 -9.12
C GLU A 620 -41.57 24.15 -10.11
N THR A 621 -40.25 23.91 -10.09
CA THR A 621 -39.58 22.93 -10.96
C THR A 621 -39.67 21.50 -10.44
N ILE A 622 -40.28 21.24 -9.27
CA ILE A 622 -40.36 19.89 -8.67
C ILE A 622 -40.96 18.84 -9.58
N HIS A 623 -41.89 19.24 -10.45
CA HIS A 623 -42.57 18.34 -11.41
C HIS A 623 -41.71 17.96 -12.62
N GLU A 624 -40.56 18.63 -12.84
CA GLU A 624 -39.60 18.25 -13.89
C GLU A 624 -38.81 16.99 -13.51
N PHE A 625 -38.82 16.61 -12.22
CA PHE A 625 -38.05 15.50 -11.68
C PHE A 625 -38.94 14.30 -11.37
N PRO A 626 -38.86 13.19 -12.14
CA PRO A 626 -39.70 12.02 -11.91
C PRO A 626 -39.35 11.28 -10.60
N ILE A 627 -38.12 11.48 -10.09
CA ILE A 627 -37.63 10.87 -8.87
C ILE A 627 -36.99 11.96 -8.00
N LEU A 628 -37.42 12.04 -6.74
CA LEU A 628 -36.78 12.82 -5.69
C LEU A 628 -36.07 11.87 -4.71
N PHE A 629 -34.96 12.32 -4.15
CA PHE A 629 -34.30 11.63 -3.04
C PHE A 629 -34.43 12.43 -1.76
N MET A 630 -34.59 11.77 -0.63
CA MET A 630 -34.65 12.41 0.68
C MET A 630 -33.95 11.54 1.71
N HIS A 631 -33.23 12.15 2.64
CA HIS A 631 -32.59 11.43 3.72
C HIS A 631 -32.41 12.32 4.94
N GLY A 632 -32.47 11.76 6.14
CA GLY A 632 -32.29 12.54 7.37
C GLY A 632 -31.94 11.69 8.59
N ARG A 633 -31.53 12.37 9.66
CA ARG A 633 -31.19 11.77 10.98
C ARG A 633 -32.07 12.25 12.12
N ARG A 634 -32.91 13.24 11.87
CA ARG A 634 -33.66 13.96 12.91
C ARG A 634 -35.12 14.06 12.50
N ASP A 635 -35.98 14.28 13.51
CA ASP A 635 -37.37 14.63 13.28
C ASP A 635 -37.46 15.92 12.44
N PHE A 636 -38.53 16.04 11.65
CA PHE A 636 -38.83 17.20 10.82
C PHE A 636 -40.33 17.28 10.55
N GLN A 637 -40.82 18.47 10.26
CA GLN A 637 -42.22 18.67 9.91
C GLN A 637 -42.33 19.52 8.65
N PHE A 638 -43.19 19.13 7.72
CA PHE A 638 -43.53 19.96 6.57
C PHE A 638 -44.64 20.96 6.95
N THR A 639 -44.57 22.17 6.38
CA THR A 639 -45.69 23.13 6.47
C THR A 639 -46.91 22.62 5.70
N PRO A 640 -48.12 23.13 5.97
CA PRO A 640 -49.31 22.77 5.20
C PRO A 640 -49.13 22.98 3.68
N GLU A 641 -48.44 24.06 3.28
CA GLU A 641 -48.14 24.38 1.89
C GLU A 641 -47.20 23.35 1.27
N GLN A 642 -46.15 22.95 2.00
CA GLN A 642 -45.21 21.92 1.56
C GLN A 642 -45.90 20.55 1.42
N ARG A 643 -46.82 20.20 2.34
CA ARG A 643 -47.61 18.97 2.24
C ARG A 643 -48.52 18.97 1.02
N ALA A 644 -49.17 20.09 0.72
CA ALA A 644 -50.02 20.24 -0.46
C ALA A 644 -49.21 20.10 -1.76
N ALA A 645 -48.04 20.74 -1.85
CA ALA A 645 -47.16 20.62 -3.01
C ALA A 645 -46.65 19.18 -3.21
N LEU A 646 -46.26 18.50 -2.14
CA LEU A 646 -45.84 17.09 -2.21
C LEU A 646 -46.99 16.15 -2.59
N ARG A 647 -48.21 16.39 -2.08
CA ARG A 647 -49.40 15.64 -2.51
C ARG A 647 -49.58 15.75 -4.02
N GLU A 648 -49.56 16.98 -4.55
CA GLU A 648 -49.70 17.22 -5.99
C GLU A 648 -48.59 16.54 -6.81
N TYR A 649 -47.34 16.59 -6.33
CA TYR A 649 -46.21 15.89 -6.95
C TYR A 649 -46.47 14.40 -7.12
N PHE A 650 -46.91 13.72 -6.06
CA PHE A 650 -47.22 12.29 -6.07
C PHE A 650 -48.47 11.96 -6.91
N GLU A 651 -49.53 12.77 -6.83
CA GLU A 651 -50.75 12.59 -7.64
C GLU A 651 -50.47 12.71 -9.15
N ARG A 652 -49.42 13.47 -9.52
CA ARG A 652 -48.90 13.58 -10.90
C ARG A 652 -47.95 12.43 -11.29
N GLY A 653 -47.78 11.42 -10.44
CA GLY A 653 -46.95 10.24 -10.71
C GLY A 653 -45.49 10.37 -10.28
N GLY A 654 -45.15 11.39 -9.48
CA GLY A 654 -43.82 11.54 -8.90
C GLY A 654 -43.44 10.42 -7.93
N PHE A 655 -42.15 10.16 -7.76
CA PHE A 655 -41.62 9.12 -6.89
C PHE A 655 -40.61 9.70 -5.89
N LEU A 656 -40.71 9.30 -4.62
CA LEU A 656 -39.78 9.71 -3.56
C LEU A 656 -39.06 8.48 -3.00
N LEU A 657 -37.73 8.46 -3.11
CA LEU A 657 -36.88 7.54 -2.37
C LEU A 657 -36.42 8.21 -1.08
N ALA A 658 -36.91 7.74 0.06
CA ALA A 658 -36.53 8.25 1.37
C ALA A 658 -35.65 7.23 2.13
N ASP A 659 -34.48 7.66 2.59
CA ASP A 659 -33.53 6.84 3.34
C ASP A 659 -33.30 7.40 4.75
N SER A 660 -33.35 6.52 5.76
CA SER A 660 -33.06 6.94 7.13
C SER A 660 -31.57 6.78 7.41
N ILE A 661 -30.89 7.91 7.54
CA ILE A 661 -29.44 7.94 7.81
C ILE A 661 -29.20 7.27 9.18
N CYS A 662 -28.25 6.34 9.21
CA CYS A 662 -27.94 5.52 10.40
C CYS A 662 -29.13 4.72 10.94
N ALA A 663 -30.14 4.41 10.12
CA ALA A 663 -31.40 3.81 10.59
C ALA A 663 -32.09 4.62 11.71
N SER A 664 -31.98 5.96 11.70
CA SER A 664 -32.65 6.85 12.66
C SER A 664 -34.15 6.54 12.78
N PRO A 665 -34.63 6.12 13.96
CA PRO A 665 -36.05 5.97 14.22
C PRO A 665 -36.80 7.30 14.10
N GLU A 666 -36.19 8.40 14.55
CA GLU A 666 -36.80 9.74 14.57
C GLU A 666 -37.16 10.20 13.15
N PHE A 667 -36.22 10.08 12.21
CA PHE A 667 -36.49 10.43 10.81
C PHE A 667 -37.53 9.48 10.18
N ALA A 668 -37.43 8.18 10.45
CA ALA A 668 -38.36 7.20 9.89
C ALA A 668 -39.80 7.39 10.41
N GLU A 669 -39.96 7.74 11.69
CA GLU A 669 -41.24 8.08 12.29
C GLU A 669 -41.79 9.40 11.76
N ALA A 670 -40.94 10.41 11.61
CA ALA A 670 -41.29 11.69 10.99
C ALA A 670 -41.79 11.50 9.56
N MET A 671 -41.06 10.75 8.72
CA MET A 671 -41.48 10.42 7.36
C MET A 671 -42.86 9.74 7.33
N ARG A 672 -43.08 8.73 8.17
CA ARG A 672 -44.39 8.05 8.25
C ARG A 672 -45.50 8.97 8.75
N ARG A 673 -45.21 9.90 9.65
CA ARG A 673 -46.16 10.91 10.13
C ARG A 673 -46.52 11.90 9.02
N GLU A 674 -45.53 12.45 8.33
CA GLU A 674 -45.76 13.40 7.24
C GLU A 674 -46.48 12.75 6.07
N LEU A 675 -46.12 11.51 5.69
CA LEU A 675 -46.85 10.78 4.64
C LEU A 675 -48.31 10.51 5.02
N ARG A 676 -48.63 10.20 6.29
CA ARG A 676 -50.03 10.09 6.76
C ARG A 676 -50.77 11.43 6.75
N ALA A 677 -50.06 12.54 6.98
CA ALA A 677 -50.66 13.87 6.89
C ALA A 677 -50.88 14.28 5.41
N ILE A 678 -49.99 13.86 4.51
CA ILE A 678 -50.10 14.09 3.07
C ILE A 678 -51.19 13.17 2.48
N PHE A 679 -51.27 11.90 2.88
CA PHE A 679 -52.26 10.90 2.45
C PHE A 679 -52.95 10.27 3.68
N PRO A 680 -54.10 10.82 4.11
CA PRO A 680 -54.84 10.32 5.27
C PRO A 680 -55.57 8.98 5.03
N ASP A 681 -55.74 8.59 3.77
CA ASP A 681 -56.34 7.33 3.31
C ASP A 681 -55.26 6.27 3.06
#